data_AF-A0A945RDS5-F1
#
_entry.id   AF-A0A945RDS5-F1
#
_cell.length_a   1.000
_cell.length_b   1.000
_cell.length_c   1.000
_cell.angle_alpha   90.00
_cell.angle_beta   90.00
_cell.angle_gamma   90.00
#
_symmetry.space_group_name_H-M   'P 1'
#
loop_
_entity.id
_entity.type
_entity.pdbx_description
1 polymer ?
#
loop_
_entity_poly.entity_id
_entity_poly.type
_entity_poly.pdbx_seq_one_letter_code
_entity_poly.pdbx_strand_id
1 'polypeptide(L)'
;MLKKLKAAYWNKNIRHWVGILGLMAISVFSVNLHHELGVNLASIMNLPEHAAFDGTVMPIQHVPDWRSLSPEEFDYSYDDLAADKFLSSPPAYDNADFIFPSGDLIWGNAAHDEIANAKITYPVPYAGSYDLGDKGEGAGSHPAVDIKVLKDTPVHNIANGVVYDEAYSSSWGYYVVVKHADVPNPKSVGQTTDLYCSYSHLSQPAFVNEGDEIDKGMVIGKAGDTGTATTHHLHFQCDADSASWHPYWPFTTAEASAQGYGFWDAVSAGVGKFNLYAHTYNPMAFVNEHSDGSVPVIVVEDEVEEEVVEEIIEEIVEEEEVVEVLEEPEVEEVAIEEEIASSVIHVDFSSVDLEQPDFIMVGDNRQLIVKLRDPNGDLIENPTFDGDIEVTVTDDDLASVNRTTLNTADFDSDGEAELMLYANRAGTVQLEFKIADLTFPSGDVYLLDAIEPFAHFGIDTDGSFIPNKAENINVLALDLEREPTPDFDRNGTVELSLVKGSGSFSPSTLDKTDFYSGTADVTFTADTEEDVIIKVTFGMKEYESSVMRAYLFTDLAYNDDYYDAISYLSGMGAIQGYADGTFGSYRNVNRVESLKFAFAGLKRPLLSLNPSFPDTYENLWYSQYVATAEAEEIVAGYPSGFFHPENPVNRVEFAKIILNMIDASIDPVVLGNPYDDVDNLSWFAPYVQHMKEYNLFPADGDNFYPSQALTRGEVAETIYRIIVSEQNGGVPYSVHLDVE
;
A
#
# COMPACT_ATOMS: atom_id res chain seq x y z
N MET A 1 46.33 49.86 -34.53
CA MET A 1 47.26 48.71 -34.38
C MET A 1 46.53 47.46 -33.86
N LEU A 2 45.75 47.55 -32.77
CA LEU A 2 44.97 46.43 -32.21
C LEU A 2 44.02 45.72 -33.21
N LYS A 3 43.32 46.45 -34.08
CA LYS A 3 42.44 45.84 -35.10
C LYS A 3 43.22 44.97 -36.11
N LYS A 4 44.44 45.37 -36.47
CA LYS A 4 45.30 44.59 -37.38
C LYS A 4 45.89 43.35 -36.70
N LEU A 5 46.18 43.44 -35.39
CA LEU A 5 46.61 42.30 -34.57
C LEU A 5 45.50 41.26 -34.36
N LYS A 6 44.25 41.69 -34.09
CA LYS A 6 43.10 40.78 -33.99
C LYS A 6 42.81 40.06 -35.32
N ALA A 7 42.88 40.77 -36.45
CA ALA A 7 42.69 40.17 -37.77
C ALA A 7 43.81 39.17 -38.13
N ALA A 8 45.06 39.45 -37.75
CA ALA A 8 46.18 38.53 -37.96
C ALA A 8 46.08 37.28 -37.07
N TYR A 9 45.62 37.42 -35.83
CA TYR A 9 45.36 36.29 -34.92
C TYR A 9 44.23 35.38 -35.45
N TRP A 10 43.13 35.98 -35.90
CA TRP A 10 42.02 35.24 -36.51
C TRP A 10 42.46 34.50 -37.77
N ASN A 11 43.15 35.16 -38.71
CA ASN A 11 43.61 34.50 -39.94
C ASN A 11 44.64 33.40 -39.69
N LYS A 12 45.48 33.51 -38.66
CA LYS A 12 46.48 32.49 -38.35
C LYS A 12 45.87 31.27 -37.65
N ASN A 13 44.78 31.46 -36.90
CA ASN A 13 44.14 30.41 -36.10
C ASN A 13 42.80 29.93 -36.66
N ILE A 14 42.36 30.43 -37.83
CA ILE A 14 41.06 30.07 -38.41
C ILE A 14 40.90 28.57 -38.66
N ARG A 15 42.00 27.88 -39.03
CA ARG A 15 41.99 26.42 -39.21
C ARG A 15 41.83 25.67 -37.88
N HIS A 16 42.39 26.19 -36.78
CA HIS A 16 42.19 25.63 -35.44
C HIS A 16 40.75 25.84 -34.96
N TRP A 17 40.19 27.03 -35.16
CA TRP A 17 38.80 27.33 -34.76
C TRP A 17 37.75 26.58 -35.59
N VAL A 18 37.98 26.39 -36.89
CA VAL A 18 37.14 25.53 -37.73
C VAL A 18 37.22 24.07 -37.28
N GLY A 19 38.40 23.60 -36.84
CA GLY A 19 38.55 22.26 -36.26
C GLY A 19 37.80 22.07 -34.93
N ILE A 20 37.89 23.05 -34.03
CA ILE A 20 37.20 23.01 -32.72
C ILE A 20 35.67 23.08 -32.90
N LEU A 21 35.18 23.99 -33.74
CA LEU A 21 33.74 24.10 -34.03
C LEU A 21 33.22 22.89 -34.80
N GLY A 22 34.04 22.29 -35.67
CA GLY A 22 33.72 21.03 -36.33
C GLY A 22 33.61 19.86 -35.35
N LEU A 23 34.52 19.76 -34.38
CA LEU A 23 34.45 18.74 -33.32
C LEU A 23 33.25 18.93 -32.39
N MET A 24 32.91 20.19 -32.04
CA MET A 24 31.68 20.48 -31.28
C MET A 24 30.41 20.16 -32.08
N ALA A 25 30.40 20.45 -33.39
CA ALA A 25 29.27 20.09 -34.24
C ALA A 25 29.13 18.58 -34.39
N ILE A 26 30.25 17.84 -34.53
CA ILE A 26 30.25 16.38 -34.55
C ILE A 26 29.81 15.83 -33.20
N SER A 27 30.24 16.38 -32.05
CA SER A 27 29.78 15.91 -30.75
C SER A 27 28.29 16.15 -30.53
N VAL A 28 27.76 17.31 -30.93
CA VAL A 28 26.32 17.61 -30.84
C VAL A 28 25.51 16.74 -31.81
N PHE A 29 26.05 16.45 -32.99
CA PHE A 29 25.40 15.56 -33.96
C PHE A 29 25.49 14.10 -33.51
N SER A 30 26.60 13.66 -32.90
CA SER A 30 26.76 12.32 -32.33
C SER A 30 25.86 12.10 -31.12
N VAL A 31 25.69 13.11 -30.25
CA VAL A 31 24.77 13.03 -29.11
C VAL A 31 23.32 12.95 -29.57
N ASN A 32 22.90 13.76 -30.55
CA ASN A 32 21.54 13.67 -31.10
C ASN A 32 21.31 12.39 -31.92
N LEU A 33 22.32 11.90 -32.64
CA LEU A 33 22.22 10.65 -33.40
C LEU A 33 22.25 9.41 -32.49
N HIS A 34 22.94 9.44 -31.34
CA HIS A 34 22.82 8.40 -30.31
C HIS A 34 21.44 8.42 -29.65
N HIS A 35 20.90 9.60 -29.38
CA HIS A 35 19.56 9.72 -28.81
C HIS A 35 18.53 9.19 -29.82
N GLU A 36 18.54 9.63 -31.08
CA GLU A 36 17.53 9.22 -32.08
C GLU A 36 17.70 7.78 -32.62
N LEU A 37 18.92 7.23 -32.71
CA LEU A 37 19.11 5.82 -33.06
C LEU A 37 18.90 4.87 -31.87
N GLY A 38 19.15 5.32 -30.64
CA GLY A 38 18.90 4.54 -29.42
C GLY A 38 17.41 4.24 -29.23
N VAL A 39 16.54 5.22 -29.45
CA VAL A 39 15.08 5.00 -29.34
C VAL A 39 14.49 4.19 -30.50
N ASN A 40 15.13 4.16 -31.67
CA ASN A 40 14.61 3.47 -32.85
C ASN A 40 15.20 2.06 -33.07
N LEU A 41 16.36 1.71 -32.49
CA LEU A 41 16.86 0.33 -32.53
C LEU A 41 16.24 -0.55 -31.43
N ALA A 42 15.92 0.02 -30.27
CA ALA A 42 15.27 -0.69 -29.16
C ALA A 42 13.88 -1.23 -29.56
N SER A 43 13.17 -0.54 -30.46
CA SER A 43 11.86 -0.98 -30.95
C SER A 43 11.91 -2.15 -31.96
N ILE A 44 13.08 -2.55 -32.48
CA ILE A 44 13.18 -3.52 -33.58
C ILE A 44 13.83 -4.84 -33.16
N MET A 45 14.47 -4.93 -31.99
CA MET A 45 15.04 -6.16 -31.47
C MET A 45 14.44 -6.50 -30.12
N ASN A 46 13.37 -7.30 -30.13
CA ASN A 46 12.92 -8.11 -28.98
C ASN A 46 14.05 -9.05 -28.56
N LEU A 47 14.99 -8.54 -27.76
CA LEU A 47 15.87 -9.33 -26.91
C LEU A 47 15.33 -9.21 -25.48
N PRO A 48 15.37 -10.28 -24.67
CA PRO A 48 14.75 -10.27 -23.35
C PRO A 48 15.36 -9.16 -22.49
N GLU A 49 14.51 -8.38 -21.82
CA GLU A 49 14.87 -7.11 -21.16
C GLU A 49 15.78 -7.31 -19.92
N HIS A 50 15.78 -8.49 -19.32
CA HIS A 50 16.76 -9.08 -18.39
C HIS A 50 16.21 -10.45 -17.96
N ALA A 51 16.87 -11.18 -17.06
CA ALA A 51 16.27 -12.39 -16.49
C ALA A 51 14.94 -12.06 -15.79
N ALA A 52 13.91 -12.88 -16.03
CA ALA A 52 12.59 -12.70 -15.44
C ALA A 52 12.65 -12.74 -13.91
N PHE A 53 11.68 -12.08 -13.25
CA PHE A 53 11.52 -12.16 -11.81
C PHE A 53 11.25 -13.62 -11.39
N ASP A 54 12.07 -14.12 -10.47
CA ASP A 54 12.01 -15.51 -9.98
C ASP A 54 11.98 -15.55 -8.44
N GLY A 55 11.43 -14.49 -7.81
CA GLY A 55 11.38 -14.27 -6.38
C GLY A 55 12.48 -13.35 -5.86
N THR A 56 12.63 -13.30 -4.54
CA THR A 56 13.53 -12.38 -3.82
C THR A 56 14.52 -13.10 -2.91
N VAL A 57 15.56 -12.37 -2.48
CA VAL A 57 16.43 -12.75 -1.37
C VAL A 57 16.64 -11.55 -0.45
N MET A 58 17.00 -11.84 0.81
CA MET A 58 17.32 -10.79 1.79
C MET A 58 18.51 -9.93 1.31
N PRO A 59 18.43 -8.60 1.43
CA PRO A 59 19.55 -7.72 1.05
C PRO A 59 20.76 -7.89 1.98
N ILE A 60 20.54 -8.37 3.21
CA ILE A 60 21.55 -8.72 4.19
C ILE A 60 21.32 -10.18 4.62
N GLN A 61 22.31 -11.05 4.38
CA GLN A 61 22.19 -12.48 4.69
C GLN A 61 22.61 -12.83 6.13
N HIS A 62 23.51 -12.03 6.72
CA HIS A 62 24.07 -12.31 8.03
C HIS A 62 24.09 -11.04 8.87
N VAL A 63 23.43 -11.12 10.03
CA VAL A 63 23.42 -10.06 11.04
C VAL A 63 23.98 -10.61 12.36
N PRO A 64 24.69 -9.80 13.15
CA PRO A 64 25.15 -10.24 14.46
C PRO A 64 24.00 -10.61 15.39
N ASP A 65 24.23 -11.58 16.28
CA ASP A 65 23.47 -11.68 17.51
C ASP A 65 23.93 -10.55 18.44
N TRP A 66 23.26 -9.40 18.32
CA TRP A 66 23.60 -8.15 19.02
C TRP A 66 23.66 -8.30 20.53
N ARG A 67 22.89 -9.23 21.10
CA ARG A 67 22.87 -9.47 22.55
C ARG A 67 24.07 -10.28 23.03
N SER A 68 24.74 -10.99 22.12
CA SER A 68 25.93 -11.77 22.41
C SER A 68 27.24 -10.98 22.31
N LEU A 69 27.20 -9.77 21.75
CA LEU A 69 28.39 -8.95 21.48
C LEU A 69 28.90 -8.24 22.75
N SER A 70 30.23 -8.19 22.90
CA SER A 70 30.91 -7.30 23.84
C SER A 70 30.88 -5.85 23.33
N PRO A 71 31.04 -4.84 24.21
CA PRO A 71 31.10 -3.44 23.79
C PRO A 71 32.14 -3.14 22.71
N GLU A 72 33.28 -3.84 22.72
CA GLU A 72 34.32 -3.67 21.69
C GLU A 72 33.92 -4.30 20.35
N GLU A 73 33.16 -5.41 20.38
CA GLU A 73 32.70 -6.14 19.18
C GLU A 73 31.64 -5.34 18.39
N PHE A 74 30.96 -4.36 19.00
CA PHE A 74 30.04 -3.46 18.30
C PHE A 74 30.72 -2.58 17.24
N ASP A 75 32.02 -2.32 17.39
CA ASP A 75 32.80 -1.48 16.47
C ASP A 75 33.61 -2.31 15.45
N TYR A 76 33.44 -3.64 15.42
CA TYR A 76 34.16 -4.51 14.49
C TYR A 76 33.63 -4.35 13.06
N SER A 77 34.48 -4.67 12.08
CA SER A 77 34.01 -4.90 10.72
C SER A 77 33.42 -6.31 10.60
N TYR A 78 32.62 -6.53 9.55
CA TYR A 78 32.01 -7.82 9.26
C TYR A 78 33.03 -8.97 9.25
N ASP A 79 34.20 -8.74 8.65
CA ASP A 79 35.26 -9.75 8.51
C ASP A 79 36.06 -10.00 9.83
N ASP A 80 35.93 -9.09 10.80
CA ASP A 80 36.62 -9.19 12.11
C ASP A 80 35.79 -9.94 13.16
N LEU A 81 34.46 -10.03 12.99
CA LEU A 81 33.59 -10.72 13.92
C LEU A 81 33.67 -12.25 13.71
N ALA A 82 33.72 -13.00 14.81
CA ALA A 82 33.74 -14.46 14.75
C ALA A 82 32.42 -15.02 14.17
N ALA A 83 32.50 -16.05 13.31
CA ALA A 83 31.35 -16.58 12.58
C ALA A 83 30.20 -17.10 13.48
N ASP A 84 30.52 -17.55 14.70
CA ASP A 84 29.55 -18.04 15.69
C ASP A 84 28.78 -16.90 16.40
N LYS A 85 29.12 -15.64 16.13
CA LYS A 85 28.42 -14.44 16.63
C LYS A 85 27.36 -13.90 15.67
N PHE A 86 27.20 -14.52 14.51
CA PHE A 86 26.12 -14.21 13.58
C PHE A 86 24.92 -15.12 13.84
N LEU A 87 23.72 -14.58 13.65
CA LEU A 87 22.51 -15.38 13.64
C LEU A 87 22.50 -16.32 12.43
N SER A 88 21.86 -17.49 12.56
CA SER A 88 21.72 -18.45 11.46
C SER A 88 20.91 -17.88 10.28
N SER A 89 20.04 -16.92 10.56
CA SER A 89 19.28 -16.12 9.61
C SER A 89 18.99 -14.75 10.26
N PRO A 90 18.76 -13.69 9.46
CA PRO A 90 18.24 -12.44 9.99
C PRO A 90 16.94 -12.66 10.77
N PRO A 91 16.66 -11.88 11.83
CA PRO A 91 15.37 -11.89 12.50
C PRO A 91 14.25 -11.60 11.50
N ALA A 92 13.09 -12.21 11.74
CA ALA A 92 11.89 -11.90 10.98
C ALA A 92 11.60 -10.39 11.07
N TYR A 93 11.18 -9.81 9.95
CA TYR A 93 10.73 -8.43 9.91
C TYR A 93 9.23 -8.41 10.25
N ASP A 94 8.92 -8.29 11.54
CA ASP A 94 7.56 -8.32 12.08
C ASP A 94 7.27 -7.04 12.86
N ASN A 95 6.21 -6.33 12.47
CA ASN A 95 5.79 -5.12 13.14
C ASN A 95 5.36 -5.37 14.60
N ALA A 96 4.86 -6.56 14.94
CA ALA A 96 4.50 -6.94 16.30
C ALA A 96 5.72 -6.87 17.24
N ASP A 97 6.89 -7.29 16.75
CA ASP A 97 8.14 -7.20 17.51
C ASP A 97 8.56 -5.74 17.70
N PHE A 98 8.36 -4.89 16.70
CA PHE A 98 8.76 -3.48 16.77
C PHE A 98 7.92 -2.67 17.76
N ILE A 99 6.62 -2.98 17.88
CA ILE A 99 5.72 -2.33 18.86
C ILE A 99 5.74 -2.99 20.25
N PHE A 100 6.40 -4.14 20.40
CA PHE A 100 6.51 -4.82 21.69
C PHE A 100 7.19 -3.90 22.71
N PRO A 101 6.62 -3.63 23.90
CA PRO A 101 7.20 -2.68 24.84
C PRO A 101 8.61 -3.10 25.30
N SER A 102 9.61 -2.25 25.07
CA SER A 102 11.00 -2.56 25.43
C SER A 102 11.19 -2.75 26.94
N GLY A 103 10.34 -2.11 27.76
CA GLY A 103 10.31 -2.29 29.22
C GLY A 103 9.85 -3.68 29.67
N ASP A 104 9.16 -4.41 28.79
CA ASP A 104 8.63 -5.75 29.05
C ASP A 104 9.59 -6.86 28.56
N LEU A 105 10.73 -6.49 27.97
CA LEU A 105 11.77 -7.43 27.57
C LEU A 105 12.47 -8.03 28.81
N ILE A 106 12.57 -9.36 28.86
CA ILE A 106 13.14 -10.10 29.99
C ILE A 106 14.50 -10.64 29.55
N TRP A 107 15.56 -10.25 30.27
CA TRP A 107 16.91 -10.70 29.96
C TRP A 107 17.08 -12.21 30.16
N GLY A 108 17.59 -12.91 29.14
CA GLY A 108 17.83 -14.36 29.17
C GLY A 108 16.59 -15.22 28.89
N ASN A 109 15.50 -14.61 28.40
CA ASN A 109 14.37 -15.32 27.81
C ASN A 109 14.57 -15.38 26.30
N ALA A 110 14.59 -16.59 25.72
CA ALA A 110 14.91 -16.79 24.30
C ALA A 110 13.99 -16.00 23.35
N ALA A 111 12.67 -16.00 23.58
CA ALA A 111 11.73 -15.25 22.74
C ALA A 111 11.92 -13.72 22.87
N HIS A 112 12.19 -13.22 24.09
CA HIS A 112 12.47 -11.78 24.27
C HIS A 112 13.86 -11.40 23.75
N ASP A 113 14.81 -12.34 23.72
CA ASP A 113 16.13 -12.15 23.12
C ASP A 113 16.00 -12.05 21.58
N GLU A 114 15.11 -12.83 20.96
CA GLU A 114 14.76 -12.73 19.53
C GLU A 114 14.12 -11.37 19.19
N ILE A 115 13.07 -10.96 19.93
CA ILE A 115 12.41 -9.64 19.75
C ILE A 115 13.43 -8.50 19.88
N ALA A 116 14.29 -8.57 20.89
CA ALA A 116 15.31 -7.57 21.10
C ALA A 116 16.35 -7.53 19.97
N ASN A 117 16.74 -8.67 19.42
CA ASN A 117 17.61 -8.73 18.24
C ASN A 117 16.92 -8.17 17.00
N ALA A 118 15.63 -8.44 16.79
CA ALA A 118 14.83 -7.87 15.71
C ALA A 118 14.78 -6.33 15.81
N LYS A 119 14.44 -5.78 16.98
CA LYS A 119 14.44 -4.32 17.23
C LYS A 119 15.79 -3.65 16.99
N ILE A 120 16.90 -4.31 17.35
CA ILE A 120 18.26 -3.75 17.12
C ILE A 120 18.64 -3.85 15.64
N THR A 121 18.20 -4.91 14.95
CA THR A 121 18.49 -5.13 13.53
C THR A 121 17.69 -4.18 12.63
N TYR A 122 16.45 -3.87 13.00
CA TYR A 122 15.57 -2.97 12.25
C TYR A 122 15.20 -1.73 13.09
N PRO A 123 16.17 -0.86 13.44
CA PRO A 123 15.93 0.28 14.32
C PRO A 123 14.89 1.26 13.78
N VAL A 124 14.78 1.40 12.45
CA VAL A 124 13.77 2.24 11.80
C VAL A 124 13.04 1.37 10.76
N PRO A 125 11.83 0.90 11.08
CA PRO A 125 11.02 0.15 10.13
C PRO A 125 10.41 1.06 9.07
N TYR A 126 9.76 0.48 8.06
CA TYR A 126 9.14 1.22 6.97
C TYR A 126 8.06 2.21 7.48
N ALA A 127 8.05 3.41 6.91
CA ALA A 127 7.26 4.54 7.41
C ALA A 127 7.52 4.81 8.91
N GLY A 128 8.72 4.49 9.39
CA GLY A 128 9.10 4.57 10.79
C GLY A 128 9.48 5.97 11.26
N SER A 129 9.79 6.06 12.55
CA SER A 129 10.18 7.28 13.26
C SER A 129 11.63 7.16 13.75
N TYR A 130 12.38 8.27 13.78
CA TYR A 130 13.69 8.30 14.43
C TYR A 130 13.59 8.36 15.96
N ASP A 131 12.37 8.45 16.50
CA ASP A 131 12.12 8.14 17.90
C ASP A 131 12.11 6.61 18.05
N LEU A 132 13.31 6.00 18.13
CA LEU A 132 13.61 4.54 18.12
C LEU A 132 13.00 3.70 19.27
N GLY A 133 11.89 4.16 19.86
CA GLY A 133 11.10 3.42 20.85
C GLY A 133 10.10 2.46 20.20
N ASP A 134 9.12 2.03 21.00
CA ASP A 134 8.15 0.98 20.63
C ASP A 134 7.02 1.52 19.72
N LYS A 135 7.38 2.08 18.56
CA LYS A 135 6.45 2.76 17.65
C LYS A 135 6.15 1.99 16.35
N GLY A 136 7.04 1.11 15.91
CA GLY A 136 6.82 0.25 14.73
C GLY A 136 6.66 0.99 13.40
N GLU A 137 6.10 0.28 12.42
CA GLU A 137 5.77 0.79 11.10
C GLU A 137 4.70 1.87 11.14
N GLY A 138 4.78 2.82 10.21
CA GLY A 138 3.81 3.91 10.11
C GLY A 138 3.90 4.94 11.23
N ALA A 139 4.86 4.83 12.14
CA ALA A 139 5.08 5.81 13.21
C ALA A 139 5.58 7.18 12.73
N GLY A 140 6.10 7.27 11.51
CA GLY A 140 6.65 8.46 10.91
C GLY A 140 6.56 8.44 9.39
N SER A 141 7.58 8.96 8.73
CA SER A 141 7.63 9.14 7.26
C SER A 141 8.97 8.70 6.65
N HIS A 142 9.68 7.78 7.30
CA HIS A 142 10.92 7.22 6.76
C HIS A 142 10.61 6.22 5.62
N PRO A 143 11.03 6.47 4.36
CA PRO A 143 10.63 5.65 3.21
C PRO A 143 11.32 4.28 3.12
N ALA A 144 12.32 4.04 3.96
CA ALA A 144 13.12 2.83 3.95
C ALA A 144 13.00 2.03 5.24
N VAL A 145 13.56 0.82 5.21
CA VAL A 145 13.98 0.11 6.40
C VAL A 145 15.47 0.36 6.61
N ASP A 146 15.84 0.90 7.77
CA ASP A 146 17.24 0.96 8.17
C ASP A 146 17.61 -0.37 8.83
N ILE A 147 18.47 -1.15 8.18
CA ILE A 147 18.96 -2.44 8.66
C ILE A 147 20.34 -2.23 9.30
N LYS A 148 20.40 -2.29 10.63
CA LYS A 148 21.66 -2.18 11.36
C LYS A 148 22.55 -3.38 11.06
N VAL A 149 23.80 -3.10 10.72
CA VAL A 149 24.81 -4.12 10.40
C VAL A 149 26.19 -3.68 10.86
N LEU A 150 27.16 -4.60 10.89
CA LEU A 150 28.56 -4.20 11.03
C LEU A 150 29.04 -3.49 9.77
N LYS A 151 30.09 -2.70 9.91
CA LYS A 151 30.75 -2.07 8.77
C LYS A 151 31.23 -3.13 7.78
N ASP A 152 31.11 -2.83 6.50
CA ASP A 152 31.60 -3.65 5.39
C ASP A 152 30.84 -4.98 5.20
N THR A 153 29.66 -5.12 5.81
CA THR A 153 28.71 -6.23 5.59
C THR A 153 28.30 -6.29 4.11
N PRO A 154 28.41 -7.45 3.43
CA PRO A 154 27.98 -7.59 2.04
C PRO A 154 26.49 -7.28 1.82
N VAL A 155 26.21 -6.43 0.83
CA VAL A 155 24.84 -6.08 0.40
C VAL A 155 24.51 -6.83 -0.86
N HIS A 156 23.39 -7.55 -0.83
CA HIS A 156 22.92 -8.39 -1.92
C HIS A 156 21.75 -7.74 -2.65
N ASN A 157 21.77 -7.83 -3.96
CA ASN A 157 20.65 -7.48 -4.81
C ASN A 157 19.45 -8.40 -4.54
N ILE A 158 18.25 -7.86 -4.39
CA ILE A 158 17.11 -8.66 -3.92
C ILE A 158 16.49 -9.53 -5.00
N ALA A 159 16.55 -9.14 -6.28
CA ALA A 159 15.90 -9.82 -7.39
C ALA A 159 16.62 -9.49 -8.70
N ASN A 160 16.37 -10.24 -9.78
CA ASN A 160 16.95 -9.93 -11.09
C ASN A 160 16.57 -8.51 -11.53
N GLY A 161 17.49 -7.79 -12.17
CA GLY A 161 17.22 -6.43 -12.62
C GLY A 161 18.40 -5.76 -13.30
N VAL A 162 18.26 -4.45 -13.53
CA VAL A 162 19.26 -3.61 -14.17
C VAL A 162 19.59 -2.45 -13.25
N VAL A 163 20.87 -2.13 -13.10
CA VAL A 163 21.30 -0.96 -12.33
C VAL A 163 20.81 0.30 -13.02
N TYR A 164 19.93 1.04 -12.35
CA TYR A 164 19.32 2.28 -12.83
C TYR A 164 20.18 3.51 -12.55
N ASP A 165 20.82 3.56 -11.38
CA ASP A 165 21.71 4.67 -10.99
C ASP A 165 22.74 4.17 -9.96
N GLU A 166 23.94 4.74 -10.00
CA GLU A 166 24.93 4.60 -8.93
C GLU A 166 25.71 5.91 -8.79
N ALA A 167 25.83 6.41 -7.57
CA ALA A 167 26.55 7.64 -7.33
C ALA A 167 26.95 7.83 -5.86
N TYR A 168 27.62 8.95 -5.62
CA TYR A 168 27.80 9.51 -4.30
C TYR A 168 26.94 10.76 -4.12
N SER A 169 26.18 10.81 -3.02
CA SER A 169 25.46 12.00 -2.55
C SER A 169 25.85 12.34 -1.12
N SER A 170 25.79 13.62 -0.75
CA SER A 170 26.01 14.03 0.65
C SER A 170 24.93 13.49 1.60
N SER A 171 23.73 13.22 1.10
CA SER A 171 22.63 12.66 1.88
C SER A 171 22.71 11.14 1.93
N TRP A 172 22.66 10.49 0.76
CA TRP A 172 22.59 9.03 0.63
C TRP A 172 23.93 8.30 0.82
N GLY A 173 25.04 9.03 0.80
CA GLY A 173 26.37 8.41 0.73
C GLY A 173 26.62 7.81 -0.64
N TYR A 174 27.42 6.75 -0.68
CA TYR A 174 27.45 5.87 -1.85
C TYR A 174 26.15 5.06 -1.88
N TYR A 175 25.48 5.05 -3.02
CA TYR A 175 24.25 4.31 -3.23
C TYR A 175 24.22 3.66 -4.60
N VAL A 176 23.35 2.65 -4.73
CA VAL A 176 22.96 2.04 -6.00
C VAL A 176 21.45 1.89 -6.03
N VAL A 177 20.83 2.16 -7.17
CA VAL A 177 19.41 1.92 -7.45
C VAL A 177 19.32 0.84 -8.52
N VAL A 178 18.52 -0.18 -8.27
CA VAL A 178 18.27 -1.29 -9.20
C VAL A 178 16.81 -1.23 -9.61
N LYS A 179 16.56 -1.22 -10.92
CA LYS A 179 15.24 -1.41 -11.49
C LYS A 179 14.98 -2.91 -11.64
N HIS A 180 13.91 -3.39 -11.01
CA HIS A 180 13.37 -4.72 -11.20
C HIS A 180 12.10 -4.59 -12.05
N ALA A 181 12.16 -4.99 -13.33
CA ALA A 181 10.98 -4.92 -14.19
C ALA A 181 10.06 -6.12 -13.98
N ASP A 182 8.77 -5.90 -14.29
CA ASP A 182 7.73 -6.92 -14.29
C ASP A 182 7.63 -7.72 -12.98
N VAL A 183 7.90 -7.08 -11.85
CA VAL A 183 7.72 -7.72 -10.54
C VAL A 183 6.26 -7.67 -10.11
N PRO A 184 5.81 -8.58 -9.23
CA PRO A 184 4.46 -8.51 -8.65
C PRO A 184 4.20 -7.15 -8.01
N ASN A 185 3.07 -6.53 -8.34
CA ASN A 185 2.73 -5.20 -7.83
C ASN A 185 2.32 -5.30 -6.35
N PRO A 186 3.06 -4.69 -5.41
CA PRO A 186 2.78 -4.84 -3.98
C PRO A 186 1.45 -4.18 -3.52
N LYS A 187 0.77 -3.43 -4.40
CA LYS A 187 -0.54 -2.81 -4.13
C LYS A 187 -1.67 -3.39 -4.98
N SER A 188 -1.40 -4.31 -5.90
CA SER A 188 -2.40 -4.80 -6.85
C SER A 188 -2.12 -6.25 -7.23
N VAL A 189 -2.84 -7.17 -6.60
CA VAL A 189 -2.72 -8.61 -6.84
C VAL A 189 -2.95 -8.92 -8.33
N GLY A 190 -2.06 -9.73 -8.91
CA GLY A 190 -2.15 -10.17 -10.30
C GLY A 190 -1.67 -9.15 -11.35
N GLN A 191 -1.23 -7.97 -10.93
CA GLN A 191 -0.57 -7.00 -11.80
C GLN A 191 0.94 -7.01 -11.58
N THR A 192 1.69 -6.61 -12.61
CA THR A 192 3.13 -6.33 -12.48
C THR A 192 3.40 -4.83 -12.43
N THR A 193 4.57 -4.47 -11.89
CA THR A 193 5.09 -3.11 -11.90
C THR A 193 6.61 -3.15 -12.03
N ASP A 194 7.18 -2.04 -12.48
CA ASP A 194 8.58 -1.77 -12.27
C ASP A 194 8.80 -1.28 -10.83
N LEU A 195 9.83 -1.82 -10.17
CA LEU A 195 10.20 -1.51 -8.80
C LEU A 195 11.65 -1.02 -8.75
N TYR A 196 11.89 0.14 -8.14
CA TYR A 196 13.22 0.74 -8.05
C TYR A 196 13.74 0.62 -6.62
N CYS A 197 14.58 -0.38 -6.37
CA CYS A 197 15.12 -0.62 -5.04
C CYS A 197 16.49 0.03 -4.89
N SER A 198 16.63 0.86 -3.86
CA SER A 198 17.84 1.60 -3.54
C SER A 198 18.54 1.04 -2.30
N TYR A 199 19.86 1.04 -2.36
CA TYR A 199 20.77 0.54 -1.35
C TYR A 199 21.76 1.64 -1.00
N SER A 200 21.50 2.34 0.12
CA SER A 200 22.21 3.56 0.49
C SER A 200 23.15 3.37 1.68
N HIS A 201 23.97 4.39 1.95
CA HIS A 201 25.01 4.42 2.97
C HIS A 201 26.10 3.35 2.80
N LEU A 202 26.41 2.95 1.56
CA LEU A 202 27.48 1.99 1.28
C LEU A 202 28.83 2.53 1.76
N SER A 203 29.73 1.65 2.21
CA SER A 203 31.05 2.04 2.74
C SER A 203 32.01 2.57 1.67
N GLN A 204 31.71 2.29 0.40
CA GLN A 204 32.51 2.60 -0.78
C GLN A 204 31.59 2.59 -2.03
N PRO A 205 32.06 3.02 -3.21
CA PRO A 205 31.31 2.88 -4.45
C PRO A 205 30.80 1.45 -4.66
N ALA A 206 29.63 1.32 -5.28
CA ALA A 206 29.05 0.03 -5.60
C ALA A 206 30.00 -0.81 -6.49
N PHE A 207 29.83 -2.13 -6.46
CA PHE A 207 30.59 -3.07 -7.28
C PHE A 207 30.08 -3.19 -8.72
N VAL A 208 29.04 -2.43 -9.03
CA VAL A 208 28.27 -2.43 -10.27
C VAL A 208 28.13 -1.00 -10.77
N ASN A 209 27.85 -0.84 -12.06
CA ASN A 209 27.72 0.44 -12.74
C ASN A 209 26.33 0.56 -13.35
N GLU A 210 25.87 1.80 -13.58
CA GLU A 210 24.64 2.08 -14.33
C GLU A 210 24.59 1.27 -15.64
N GLY A 211 23.47 0.57 -15.86
CA GLY A 211 23.23 -0.30 -17.01
C GLY A 211 23.73 -1.74 -16.87
N ASP A 212 24.41 -2.11 -15.78
CA ASP A 212 24.78 -3.50 -15.52
C ASP A 212 23.51 -4.34 -15.23
N GLU A 213 23.37 -5.48 -15.91
CA GLU A 213 22.41 -6.53 -15.54
C GLU A 213 22.94 -7.28 -14.32
N ILE A 214 22.08 -7.47 -13.33
CA ILE A 214 22.46 -8.09 -12.05
C ILE A 214 21.45 -9.16 -11.63
N ASP A 215 21.99 -10.30 -11.21
CA ASP A 215 21.19 -11.42 -10.75
C ASP A 215 20.75 -11.24 -9.30
N LYS A 216 19.64 -11.90 -8.94
CA LYS A 216 19.19 -12.10 -7.57
C LYS A 216 20.33 -12.67 -6.71
N GLY A 217 20.58 -12.03 -5.58
CA GLY A 217 21.62 -12.45 -4.63
C GLY A 217 23.05 -12.09 -5.02
N MET A 218 23.27 -11.37 -6.11
CA MET A 218 24.59 -10.82 -6.42
C MET A 218 25.00 -9.78 -5.37
N VAL A 219 26.25 -9.83 -4.89
CA VAL A 219 26.79 -8.80 -4.00
C VAL A 219 27.08 -7.54 -4.81
N ILE A 220 26.33 -6.47 -4.54
CA ILE A 220 26.39 -5.19 -5.26
C ILE A 220 27.19 -4.13 -4.51
N GLY A 221 27.47 -4.35 -3.23
CA GLY A 221 28.21 -3.39 -2.42
C GLY A 221 28.46 -3.90 -1.02
N LYS A 222 28.88 -2.97 -0.16
CA LYS A 222 29.12 -3.20 1.26
C LYS A 222 28.48 -2.09 2.08
N ALA A 223 27.73 -2.44 3.11
CA ALA A 223 27.06 -1.49 3.97
C ALA A 223 28.07 -0.70 4.82
N GLY A 224 27.74 0.55 5.13
CA GLY A 224 28.62 1.46 5.85
C GLY A 224 27.85 2.60 6.49
N ASP A 225 28.47 3.76 6.52
CA ASP A 225 27.99 4.97 7.19
C ASP A 225 28.33 6.24 6.39
N THR A 226 28.46 6.13 5.06
CA THR A 226 28.75 7.31 4.22
C THR A 226 27.49 8.16 4.02
N GLY A 227 27.65 9.47 3.82
CA GLY A 227 26.52 10.39 3.71
C GLY A 227 25.98 10.82 5.08
N THR A 228 24.66 10.91 5.21
CA THR A 228 24.00 11.33 6.46
C THR A 228 23.57 10.11 7.27
N ALA A 229 24.55 9.41 7.85
CA ALA A 229 24.36 8.24 8.70
C ALA A 229 24.99 8.46 10.09
N THR A 230 24.36 7.93 11.13
CA THR A 230 24.88 8.03 12.52
C THR A 230 25.57 6.75 13.01
N THR A 231 25.34 5.63 12.32
CA THR A 231 25.93 4.32 12.60
C THR A 231 25.98 3.49 11.31
N HIS A 232 26.64 2.34 11.36
CA HIS A 232 26.69 1.40 10.24
C HIS A 232 25.33 0.74 10.02
N HIS A 233 24.73 1.00 8.86
CA HIS A 233 23.45 0.41 8.48
C HIS A 233 23.31 0.41 6.95
N LEU A 234 22.39 -0.43 6.46
CA LEU A 234 21.87 -0.34 5.11
C LEU A 234 20.54 0.41 5.16
N HIS A 235 20.42 1.49 4.43
CA HIS A 235 19.14 2.12 4.17
C HIS A 235 18.56 1.51 2.89
N PHE A 236 17.55 0.66 3.05
CA PHE A 236 16.96 -0.14 1.99
C PHE A 236 15.52 0.28 1.70
N GLN A 237 15.27 0.79 0.50
CA GLN A 237 14.01 1.38 0.07
C GLN A 237 13.63 0.89 -1.31
N CYS A 238 12.34 0.68 -1.55
CA CYS A 238 11.83 0.36 -2.89
C CYS A 238 10.73 1.35 -3.28
N ASP A 239 10.96 2.03 -4.41
CA ASP A 239 10.09 3.06 -4.96
C ASP A 239 9.22 2.50 -6.07
N ALA A 240 8.00 3.03 -6.17
CA ALA A 240 7.14 2.79 -7.32
C ALA A 240 7.68 3.50 -8.56
N ASP A 241 7.49 2.91 -9.74
CA ASP A 241 7.80 3.54 -11.03
C ASP A 241 7.16 4.92 -11.21
N SER A 242 6.01 5.14 -10.57
CA SER A 242 5.31 6.44 -10.58
C SER A 242 5.98 7.53 -9.72
N ALA A 243 7.01 7.19 -8.94
CA ALA A 243 7.78 8.18 -8.20
C ALA A 243 8.53 9.11 -9.15
N SER A 244 8.65 10.38 -8.77
CA SER A 244 9.23 11.41 -9.65
C SER A 244 10.76 11.36 -9.74
N TRP A 245 11.42 10.62 -8.84
CA TRP A 245 12.85 10.34 -8.83
C TRP A 245 13.16 9.17 -7.87
N HIS A 246 14.36 8.58 -7.99
CA HIS A 246 14.84 7.46 -7.17
C HIS A 246 16.27 7.75 -6.68
N PRO A 247 16.60 7.57 -5.38
CA PRO A 247 15.69 7.23 -4.29
C PRO A 247 14.71 8.37 -3.96
N TYR A 248 13.43 8.03 -3.82
CA TYR A 248 12.36 9.00 -3.54
C TYR A 248 12.44 9.54 -2.10
N TRP A 249 11.97 10.78 -1.87
CA TRP A 249 11.87 11.33 -0.53
C TRP A 249 10.57 12.13 -0.35
N PRO A 250 9.79 11.91 0.73
CA PRO A 250 8.38 12.33 0.79
C PRO A 250 8.12 13.81 1.07
N PHE A 251 9.13 14.59 1.46
CA PHE A 251 8.99 16.01 1.77
C PHE A 251 10.29 16.80 1.60
N THR A 252 10.18 18.08 1.29
CA THR A 252 11.30 19.01 1.21
C THR A 252 11.64 19.61 2.58
N THR A 253 12.88 20.08 2.76
CA THR A 253 13.26 20.84 3.96
C THR A 253 12.38 22.08 4.17
N ALA A 254 11.87 22.68 3.08
CA ALA A 254 10.96 23.81 3.15
C ALA A 254 9.59 23.42 3.72
N GLU A 255 9.03 22.27 3.32
CA GLU A 255 7.76 21.75 3.87
C GLU A 255 7.90 21.36 5.34
N ALA A 256 8.99 20.68 5.71
CA ALA A 256 9.30 20.40 7.11
C ALA A 256 9.43 21.68 7.94
N SER A 257 10.17 22.67 7.43
CA SER A 257 10.38 23.95 8.13
C SER A 257 9.10 24.77 8.21
N ALA A 258 8.22 24.72 7.20
CA ALA A 258 6.92 25.39 7.20
C ALA A 258 6.01 24.85 8.31
N GLN A 259 6.17 23.59 8.68
CA GLN A 259 5.49 22.94 9.80
C GLN A 259 6.24 23.09 11.14
N GLY A 260 7.33 23.86 11.17
CA GLY A 260 8.11 24.14 12.38
C GLY A 260 9.05 23.01 12.81
N TYR A 261 9.25 21.99 11.97
CA TYR A 261 10.11 20.85 12.29
C TYR A 261 11.51 20.98 11.70
N GLY A 262 12.52 20.53 12.45
CA GLY A 262 13.80 20.15 11.85
C GLY A 262 13.65 18.88 11.01
N PHE A 263 14.62 18.57 10.15
CA PHE A 263 14.54 17.40 9.25
C PHE A 263 14.23 16.09 9.99
N TRP A 264 14.96 15.80 11.06
CA TRP A 264 14.79 14.58 11.87
C TRP A 264 13.41 14.53 12.54
N ASP A 265 13.01 15.64 13.15
CA ASP A 265 11.72 15.77 13.82
C ASP A 265 10.55 15.65 12.81
N ALA A 266 10.74 16.13 11.58
CA ALA A 266 9.75 16.02 10.52
C ALA A 266 9.53 14.56 10.10
N VAL A 267 10.61 13.77 10.00
CA VAL A 267 10.50 12.33 9.75
C VAL A 267 9.68 11.67 10.86
N SER A 268 10.07 11.93 12.12
CA SER A 268 9.40 11.38 13.30
C SER A 268 7.94 11.82 13.45
N ALA A 269 7.61 13.02 12.99
CA ALA A 269 6.25 13.56 13.00
C ALA A 269 5.38 13.07 11.82
N GLY A 270 5.97 12.39 10.84
CA GLY A 270 5.22 11.87 9.68
C GLY A 270 4.93 12.92 8.60
N VAL A 271 5.77 13.96 8.46
CA VAL A 271 5.62 14.95 7.39
C VAL A 271 5.69 14.25 6.02
N GLY A 272 4.77 14.54 5.12
CA GLY A 272 4.76 13.92 3.79
C GLY A 272 4.38 12.44 3.75
N LYS A 273 3.84 11.87 4.84
CA LYS A 273 3.48 10.44 4.91
C LYS A 273 2.51 9.97 3.80
N PHE A 274 1.61 10.85 3.34
CA PHE A 274 0.77 10.58 2.16
C PHE A 274 1.63 10.35 0.90
N ASN A 275 2.59 11.24 0.64
CA ASN A 275 3.51 11.12 -0.48
C ASN A 275 4.39 9.87 -0.36
N LEU A 276 4.80 9.49 0.86
CA LEU A 276 5.51 8.24 1.11
C LEU A 276 4.69 7.06 0.61
N TYR A 277 3.45 6.89 1.10
CA TYR A 277 2.63 5.75 0.68
C TYR A 277 2.24 5.80 -0.79
N ALA A 278 2.13 6.98 -1.40
CA ALA A 278 1.84 7.10 -2.83
C ALA A 278 3.00 6.59 -3.71
N HIS A 279 4.25 6.83 -3.30
CA HIS A 279 5.43 6.68 -4.17
C HIS A 279 6.41 5.59 -3.74
N THR A 280 6.25 4.99 -2.56
CA THR A 280 7.10 3.89 -2.09
C THR A 280 6.28 2.67 -1.69
N TYR A 281 6.97 1.53 -1.58
CA TYR A 281 6.43 0.28 -1.07
C TYR A 281 7.21 -0.16 0.17
N ASN A 282 6.58 -0.98 1.03
CA ASN A 282 7.30 -1.61 2.13
C ASN A 282 8.30 -2.62 1.55
N PRO A 283 9.61 -2.36 1.61
CA PRO A 283 10.57 -3.15 0.87
C PRO A 283 10.78 -4.53 1.51
N MET A 284 10.63 -4.63 2.84
CA MET A 284 10.78 -5.89 3.56
C MET A 284 9.54 -6.77 3.46
N ALA A 285 8.34 -6.18 3.40
CA ALA A 285 7.13 -6.94 3.10
C ALA A 285 7.24 -7.61 1.73
N PHE A 286 7.63 -6.84 0.70
CA PHE A 286 7.84 -7.36 -0.66
C PHE A 286 8.90 -8.46 -0.70
N VAL A 287 10.05 -8.26 -0.03
CA VAL A 287 11.11 -9.28 0.04
C VAL A 287 10.62 -10.54 0.73
N ASN A 288 9.91 -10.44 1.85
CA ASN A 288 9.48 -11.62 2.60
C ASN A 288 8.43 -12.44 1.82
N GLU A 289 7.47 -11.76 1.21
CA GLU A 289 6.38 -12.36 0.42
C GLU A 289 6.90 -13.22 -0.74
N HIS A 290 8.03 -12.84 -1.34
CA HIS A 290 8.56 -13.50 -2.54
C HIS A 290 9.85 -14.31 -2.28
N SER A 291 10.21 -14.52 -1.02
CA SER A 291 11.50 -15.12 -0.62
C SER A 291 11.64 -16.62 -0.90
N ASP A 292 10.53 -17.31 -1.12
CA ASP A 292 10.47 -18.75 -1.43
C ASP A 292 10.65 -19.06 -2.93
N GLY A 293 10.74 -18.03 -3.78
CA GLY A 293 10.83 -18.20 -5.23
C GLY A 293 9.49 -18.45 -5.92
N SER A 294 8.37 -18.27 -5.22
CA SER A 294 7.04 -18.30 -5.84
C SER A 294 6.88 -17.10 -6.78
N VAL A 295 6.72 -17.39 -8.06
CA VAL A 295 6.29 -16.40 -9.06
C VAL A 295 4.77 -16.49 -9.14
N PRO A 296 4.01 -15.42 -8.87
CA PRO A 296 2.57 -15.47 -9.02
C PRO A 296 2.23 -15.79 -10.48
N VAL A 297 1.25 -16.69 -10.67
CA VAL A 297 0.76 -17.07 -12.00
C VAL A 297 0.02 -15.87 -12.60
N ILE A 298 0.71 -15.13 -13.46
CA ILE A 298 0.10 -14.05 -14.24
C ILE A 298 -0.67 -14.70 -15.40
N VAL A 299 -1.99 -14.57 -15.40
CA VAL A 299 -2.82 -14.92 -16.56
C VAL A 299 -2.68 -13.79 -17.56
N VAL A 300 -1.78 -13.96 -18.52
CA VAL A 300 -1.69 -13.06 -19.67
C VAL A 300 -2.86 -13.41 -20.60
N GLU A 301 -3.86 -12.53 -20.71
CA GLU A 301 -4.82 -12.59 -21.82
C GLU A 301 -4.08 -12.17 -23.09
N ASP A 302 -3.60 -13.14 -23.85
CA ASP A 302 -3.04 -12.90 -25.19
C ASP A 302 -4.12 -12.30 -26.10
N GLU A 303 -3.91 -11.06 -26.55
CA GLU A 303 -4.66 -10.47 -27.67
C GLU A 303 -4.42 -11.31 -28.94
N VAL A 304 -5.49 -11.92 -29.43
CA VAL A 304 -5.48 -12.71 -30.67
C VAL A 304 -5.44 -11.76 -31.87
N GLU A 305 -4.28 -11.60 -32.50
CA GLU A 305 -4.18 -11.05 -33.86
C GLU A 305 -4.57 -12.12 -34.91
N GLU A 306 -5.67 -11.90 -35.63
CA GLU A 306 -6.02 -12.60 -36.86
C GLU A 306 -5.27 -12.01 -38.07
N GLU A 307 -4.42 -12.78 -38.77
CA GLU A 307 -4.45 -12.87 -40.25
C GLU A 307 -3.54 -13.99 -40.84
N VAL A 308 -4.21 -15.03 -41.38
CA VAL A 308 -3.99 -15.78 -42.64
C VAL A 308 -2.56 -16.05 -43.17
N VAL A 309 -2.17 -17.34 -43.26
CA VAL A 309 -1.60 -17.97 -44.50
C VAL A 309 -1.96 -19.46 -44.57
N GLU A 310 -2.38 -19.89 -45.77
CA GLU A 310 -2.80 -21.21 -46.21
C GLU A 310 -1.73 -22.34 -46.23
N GLU A 311 -2.28 -23.57 -46.19
CA GLU A 311 -1.98 -24.75 -47.03
C GLU A 311 -1.18 -25.95 -46.45
N ILE A 312 -1.82 -27.12 -46.61
CA ILE A 312 -1.28 -28.48 -46.91
C ILE A 312 -0.84 -29.34 -45.70
N ILE A 313 -1.23 -30.61 -45.49
CA ILE A 313 -2.10 -31.61 -46.15
C ILE A 313 -2.22 -32.80 -45.16
N GLU A 314 -3.41 -33.46 -45.14
CA GLU A 314 -3.72 -34.90 -44.87
C GLU A 314 -3.15 -35.60 -43.60
N GLU A 315 -3.82 -36.54 -42.93
CA GLU A 315 -4.93 -37.43 -43.32
C GLU A 315 -5.60 -37.95 -42.01
N ILE A 316 -6.93 -37.81 -41.82
CA ILE A 316 -8.00 -38.85 -41.86
C ILE A 316 -7.69 -40.08 -40.94
N VAL A 317 -8.54 -40.59 -40.02
CA VAL A 317 -9.86 -41.22 -40.20
C VAL A 317 -10.46 -41.62 -38.83
N GLU A 318 -11.74 -41.23 -38.63
CA GLU A 318 -12.95 -41.92 -38.11
C GLU A 318 -12.87 -42.88 -36.89
N GLU A 319 -13.71 -42.66 -35.87
CA GLU A 319 -15.00 -43.37 -35.56
C GLU A 319 -14.78 -44.81 -35.06
N GLU A 320 -15.53 -45.43 -34.15
CA GLU A 320 -16.84 -45.22 -33.54
C GLU A 320 -16.88 -46.14 -32.29
N GLU A 321 -17.97 -46.07 -31.53
CA GLU A 321 -18.30 -46.93 -30.39
C GLU A 321 -18.18 -48.46 -30.63
N VAL A 322 -18.11 -49.25 -29.54
CA VAL A 322 -19.10 -50.29 -29.15
C VAL A 322 -18.49 -51.30 -28.16
N VAL A 323 -18.95 -51.20 -26.91
CA VAL A 323 -19.49 -52.22 -25.98
C VAL A 323 -19.20 -53.74 -26.16
N GLU A 324 -18.92 -54.38 -25.01
CA GLU A 324 -19.19 -55.77 -24.57
C GLU A 324 -18.15 -56.93 -24.74
N VAL A 325 -17.67 -57.41 -23.57
CA VAL A 325 -17.83 -58.79 -23.02
C VAL A 325 -16.86 -59.94 -23.41
N LEU A 326 -16.20 -60.42 -22.33
CA LEU A 326 -15.88 -61.79 -21.90
C LEU A 326 -14.64 -62.58 -22.36
N GLU A 327 -14.07 -63.19 -21.30
CA GLU A 327 -13.44 -64.51 -21.16
C GLU A 327 -11.90 -64.65 -21.25
N GLU A 328 -11.34 -65.07 -20.11
CA GLU A 328 -10.02 -65.69 -19.89
C GLU A 328 -9.86 -67.01 -20.69
N PRO A 329 -8.66 -67.63 -20.80
CA PRO A 329 -8.18 -68.48 -19.70
C PRO A 329 -6.64 -68.59 -19.51
N GLU A 330 -6.30 -68.95 -18.26
CA GLU A 330 -5.19 -69.78 -17.71
C GLU A 330 -4.07 -70.31 -18.63
N VAL A 331 -2.82 -70.38 -18.10
CA VAL A 331 -2.14 -71.65 -17.69
C VAL A 331 -0.92 -71.36 -16.77
N GLU A 332 -0.82 -72.19 -15.73
CA GLU A 332 0.25 -72.58 -14.77
C GLU A 332 1.73 -72.52 -15.29
N GLU A 333 2.81 -72.52 -14.49
CA GLU A 333 3.14 -73.46 -13.41
C GLU A 333 4.53 -73.15 -12.76
N VAL A 334 4.70 -73.60 -11.50
CA VAL A 334 5.94 -74.01 -10.76
C VAL A 334 6.71 -73.03 -9.83
N ALA A 335 6.45 -73.21 -8.52
CA ALA A 335 7.32 -73.49 -7.34
C ALA A 335 8.82 -73.06 -7.32
N ILE A 336 9.44 -72.70 -6.19
CA ILE A 336 9.75 -73.54 -5.01
C ILE A 336 10.23 -72.67 -3.81
N GLU A 337 9.64 -72.96 -2.64
CA GLU A 337 10.11 -72.99 -1.23
C GLU A 337 11.22 -72.04 -0.70
N GLU A 338 10.92 -71.32 0.39
CA GLU A 338 11.62 -71.54 1.67
C GLU A 338 10.71 -71.22 2.89
N GLU A 339 10.71 -72.14 3.85
CA GLU A 339 9.76 -72.30 4.94
C GLU A 339 10.26 -71.60 6.22
N ILE A 340 9.47 -70.67 6.77
CA ILE A 340 9.48 -70.40 8.21
C ILE A 340 8.03 -70.51 8.66
N ALA A 341 7.75 -71.55 9.44
CA ALA A 341 6.44 -71.83 9.99
C ALA A 341 5.94 -70.65 10.84
N SER A 342 5.13 -69.78 10.24
CA SER A 342 4.17 -68.98 10.98
C SER A 342 3.11 -69.97 11.45
N SER A 343 2.98 -70.14 12.76
CA SER A 343 1.76 -70.69 13.30
C SER A 343 0.65 -69.70 12.95
N VAL A 344 -0.05 -69.95 11.86
CA VAL A 344 -1.32 -69.29 11.53
C VAL A 344 -2.23 -69.47 12.74
N ILE A 345 -2.36 -68.43 13.56
CA ILE A 345 -3.42 -68.34 14.54
C ILE A 345 -4.67 -68.15 13.70
N HIS A 346 -5.42 -69.22 13.49
CA HIS A 346 -6.76 -69.10 12.92
C HIS A 346 -7.61 -68.40 13.99
N VAL A 347 -7.85 -67.11 13.80
CA VAL A 347 -8.58 -66.28 14.76
C VAL A 347 -10.05 -66.71 14.73
N ASP A 348 -10.54 -67.27 15.83
CA ASP A 348 -11.97 -67.51 16.00
C ASP A 348 -12.64 -66.16 16.34
N PHE A 349 -13.32 -65.57 15.36
CA PHE A 349 -13.90 -64.22 15.42
C PHE A 349 -14.92 -64.03 16.55
N SER A 350 -15.38 -65.10 17.20
CA SER A 350 -16.26 -65.03 18.37
C SER A 350 -15.66 -64.31 19.59
N SER A 351 -14.41 -63.83 19.48
CA SER A 351 -13.62 -63.35 20.61
C SER A 351 -12.72 -62.14 20.32
N VAL A 352 -12.89 -61.47 19.18
CA VAL A 352 -12.10 -60.29 18.81
C VAL A 352 -12.72 -59.03 19.39
N ASP A 353 -11.91 -58.16 20.02
CA ASP A 353 -12.34 -56.84 20.51
C ASP A 353 -11.68 -55.73 19.67
N LEU A 354 -12.43 -54.68 19.35
CA LEU A 354 -11.93 -53.49 18.67
C LEU A 354 -11.64 -52.43 19.72
N GLU A 355 -10.37 -52.06 19.89
CA GLU A 355 -10.03 -50.95 20.77
C GLU A 355 -10.59 -49.63 20.24
N GLN A 356 -10.91 -48.69 21.13
CA GLN A 356 -11.35 -47.36 20.72
C GLN A 356 -10.31 -46.78 19.74
N PRO A 357 -10.71 -46.38 18.52
CA PRO A 357 -9.76 -45.88 17.55
C PRO A 357 -9.03 -44.67 18.12
N ASP A 358 -7.70 -44.71 18.14
CA ASP A 358 -6.89 -43.54 18.47
C ASP A 358 -7.09 -42.49 17.37
N PHE A 359 -7.67 -41.35 17.75
CA PHE A 359 -7.93 -40.27 16.81
C PHE A 359 -6.68 -39.41 16.66
N ILE A 360 -6.05 -39.52 15.50
CA ILE A 360 -4.99 -38.59 15.08
C ILE A 360 -5.62 -37.61 14.09
N MET A 361 -5.54 -36.31 14.42
CA MET A 361 -5.96 -35.25 13.50
C MET A 361 -4.92 -35.15 12.37
N VAL A 362 -5.35 -35.36 11.13
CA VAL A 362 -4.53 -35.16 9.94
C VAL A 362 -5.29 -34.24 8.99
N GLY A 363 -5.04 -32.92 9.12
CA GLY A 363 -5.83 -31.89 8.42
C GLY A 363 -7.30 -31.89 8.84
N ASP A 364 -8.21 -31.78 7.87
CA ASP A 364 -9.68 -31.74 8.08
C ASP A 364 -10.33 -33.12 8.23
N ASN A 365 -9.56 -34.21 8.12
CA ASN A 365 -10.05 -35.59 8.18
C ASN A 365 -9.54 -36.31 9.45
N ARG A 366 -10.28 -37.35 9.87
CA ARG A 366 -9.83 -38.22 10.97
C ARG A 366 -9.28 -39.52 10.40
N GLN A 367 -8.01 -39.80 10.71
CA GLN A 367 -7.42 -41.12 10.50
C GLN A 367 -7.78 -42.00 11.70
N LEU A 368 -8.27 -43.19 11.42
CA LEU A 368 -8.60 -44.22 12.40
C LEU A 368 -7.66 -45.40 12.19
N ILE A 369 -7.09 -45.87 13.29
CA ILE A 369 -6.29 -47.09 13.31
C ILE A 369 -7.15 -48.21 13.88
N VAL A 370 -7.44 -49.21 13.05
CA VAL A 370 -8.19 -50.42 13.42
C VAL A 370 -7.19 -51.47 13.87
N LYS A 371 -7.35 -51.96 15.11
CA LYS A 371 -6.51 -53.02 15.67
C LYS A 371 -7.36 -54.19 16.11
N LEU A 372 -6.89 -55.40 15.82
CA LEU A 372 -7.55 -56.64 16.24
C LEU A 372 -6.91 -57.18 17.52
N ARG A 373 -7.72 -57.49 18.53
CA ARG A 373 -7.27 -58.11 19.78
C ARG A 373 -7.86 -59.52 19.95
N ASP A 374 -7.14 -60.37 20.67
CA ASP A 374 -7.59 -61.71 21.06
C ASP A 374 -8.59 -61.64 22.25
N PRO A 375 -9.26 -62.76 22.63
CA PRO A 375 -10.20 -62.79 23.77
C PRO A 375 -9.62 -62.34 25.12
N ASN A 376 -8.30 -62.35 25.27
CA ASN A 376 -7.62 -61.94 26.50
C ASN A 376 -7.28 -60.44 26.47
N GLY A 377 -7.53 -59.76 25.36
CA GLY A 377 -7.26 -58.35 25.13
C GLY A 377 -5.87 -58.09 24.57
N ASP A 378 -5.11 -59.10 24.12
CA ASP A 378 -3.77 -58.92 23.56
C ASP A 378 -3.85 -58.59 22.05
N LEU A 379 -2.97 -57.71 21.54
CA LEU A 379 -2.92 -57.36 20.11
C LEU A 379 -2.52 -58.57 19.26
N ILE A 380 -3.20 -58.75 18.12
CA ILE A 380 -2.90 -59.80 17.16
C ILE A 380 -1.94 -59.23 16.11
N GLU A 381 -0.65 -59.53 16.23
CA GLU A 381 0.35 -59.21 15.21
C GLU A 381 0.19 -60.13 13.97
N ASN A 382 0.38 -59.59 12.77
CA ASN A 382 0.21 -60.28 11.47
C ASN A 382 -1.11 -61.08 11.37
N PRO A 383 -2.29 -60.43 11.52
CA PRO A 383 -3.56 -61.11 11.49
C PRO A 383 -3.79 -61.77 10.13
N THR A 384 -4.36 -62.98 10.13
CA THR A 384 -4.80 -63.68 8.91
C THR A 384 -6.21 -64.21 9.11
N PHE A 385 -7.14 -63.83 8.24
CA PHE A 385 -8.54 -64.18 8.35
C PHE A 385 -9.22 -64.37 6.99
N ASP A 386 -10.21 -65.26 6.96
CA ASP A 386 -11.03 -65.54 5.78
C ASP A 386 -12.28 -64.65 5.77
N GLY A 387 -12.43 -63.82 4.73
CA GLY A 387 -13.57 -62.92 4.52
C GLY A 387 -13.21 -61.44 4.72
N ASP A 388 -14.19 -60.56 4.44
CA ASP A 388 -14.04 -59.12 4.58
C ASP A 388 -14.70 -58.63 5.88
N ILE A 389 -14.09 -57.63 6.50
CA ILE A 389 -14.70 -56.83 7.56
C ILE A 389 -15.46 -55.70 6.87
N GLU A 390 -16.79 -55.77 6.86
CA GLU A 390 -17.65 -54.68 6.38
C GLU A 390 -17.61 -53.51 7.37
N VAL A 391 -17.44 -52.29 6.87
CA VAL A 391 -17.43 -51.06 7.66
C VAL A 391 -18.58 -50.18 7.21
N THR A 392 -19.49 -49.88 8.14
CA THR A 392 -20.64 -48.99 7.90
C THR A 392 -20.69 -47.87 8.91
N VAL A 393 -21.13 -46.68 8.49
CA VAL A 393 -21.40 -45.56 9.39
C VAL A 393 -22.88 -45.60 9.77
N THR A 394 -23.20 -45.38 11.05
CA THR A 394 -24.60 -45.42 11.52
C THR A 394 -25.51 -44.36 10.92
N ASP A 395 -24.92 -43.28 10.38
CA ASP A 395 -25.60 -42.19 9.72
C ASP A 395 -24.72 -41.67 8.56
N ASP A 396 -25.07 -42.08 7.34
CA ASP A 396 -24.36 -41.75 6.10
C ASP A 396 -24.60 -40.31 5.64
N ASP A 397 -25.66 -39.65 6.14
CA ASP A 397 -25.86 -38.20 5.96
C ASP A 397 -24.83 -37.40 6.80
N LEU A 398 -24.33 -37.96 7.90
CA LEU A 398 -23.37 -37.30 8.80
C LEU A 398 -21.90 -37.59 8.46
N ALA A 399 -21.55 -38.78 7.96
CA ALA A 399 -20.18 -39.10 7.58
C ALA A 399 -20.06 -40.29 6.60
N SER A 400 -18.90 -40.40 5.95
CA SER A 400 -18.54 -41.52 5.07
C SER A 400 -17.12 -42.01 5.34
N VAL A 401 -16.79 -43.23 4.91
CA VAL A 401 -15.45 -43.82 5.05
C VAL A 401 -14.81 -44.00 3.68
N ASN A 402 -13.48 -43.88 3.59
CA ASN A 402 -12.75 -44.14 2.35
C ASN A 402 -12.84 -45.60 1.89
N ARG A 403 -13.03 -46.54 2.84
CA ARG A 403 -13.14 -47.98 2.58
C ARG A 403 -14.31 -48.56 3.37
N THR A 404 -15.17 -49.28 2.68
CA THR A 404 -16.33 -49.97 3.28
C THR A 404 -16.05 -51.44 3.59
N THR A 405 -14.84 -51.93 3.26
CA THR A 405 -14.41 -53.31 3.48
C THR A 405 -12.91 -53.34 3.79
N LEU A 406 -12.50 -54.10 4.80
CA LEU A 406 -11.09 -54.39 5.12
C LEU A 406 -10.84 -55.90 5.04
N ASN A 407 -9.74 -56.31 4.42
CA ASN A 407 -9.30 -57.70 4.37
C ASN A 407 -7.91 -57.86 4.99
N THR A 408 -7.41 -59.10 5.04
CA THR A 408 -6.10 -59.43 5.64
C THR A 408 -4.95 -58.58 5.10
N ALA A 409 -4.96 -58.16 3.82
CA ALA A 409 -3.89 -57.36 3.22
C ALA A 409 -3.90 -55.88 3.64
N ASP A 410 -4.99 -55.40 4.23
CA ASP A 410 -5.09 -54.03 4.73
C ASP A 410 -4.42 -53.83 6.09
N PHE A 411 -4.05 -54.93 6.77
CA PHE A 411 -3.36 -54.92 8.06
C PHE A 411 -1.85 -55.06 7.87
N ASP A 412 -1.09 -54.23 8.56
CA ASP A 412 0.37 -54.29 8.56
C ASP A 412 0.91 -55.40 9.50
N SER A 413 2.24 -55.48 9.62
CA SER A 413 2.89 -56.48 10.47
C SER A 413 2.60 -56.33 11.95
N ASP A 414 2.19 -55.14 12.39
CA ASP A 414 1.85 -54.82 13.77
C ASP A 414 0.35 -55.06 14.06
N GLY A 415 -0.41 -55.47 13.04
CA GLY A 415 -1.83 -55.78 13.15
C GLY A 415 -2.73 -54.54 13.10
N GLU A 416 -2.26 -53.47 12.47
CA GLU A 416 -2.94 -52.19 12.32
C GLU A 416 -3.43 -51.99 10.89
N ALA A 417 -4.68 -51.55 10.72
CA ALA A 417 -5.23 -51.12 9.44
C ALA A 417 -5.70 -49.66 9.52
N GLU A 418 -5.35 -48.86 8.50
CA GLU A 418 -5.72 -47.45 8.45
C GLU A 418 -7.03 -47.23 7.69
N LEU A 419 -7.93 -46.47 8.30
CA LEU A 419 -9.22 -46.07 7.73
C LEU A 419 -9.38 -44.55 7.85
N MET A 420 -9.91 -43.90 6.81
CA MET A 420 -10.22 -42.46 6.86
C MET A 420 -11.73 -42.25 6.98
N LEU A 421 -12.14 -41.42 7.94
CA LEU A 421 -13.53 -40.97 8.12
C LEU A 421 -13.65 -39.51 7.69
N TYR A 422 -14.58 -39.25 6.77
CA TYR A 422 -14.93 -37.93 6.25
C TYR A 422 -16.25 -37.47 6.89
N ALA A 423 -16.24 -36.34 7.59
CA ALA A 423 -17.44 -35.76 8.17
C ALA A 423 -18.18 -34.91 7.12
N ASN A 424 -19.48 -35.15 6.95
CA ASN A 424 -20.35 -34.36 6.08
C ASN A 424 -21.05 -33.22 6.85
N ARG A 425 -21.32 -33.42 8.16
CA ARG A 425 -21.97 -32.44 9.07
C ARG A 425 -21.57 -32.68 10.53
N ALA A 426 -21.69 -31.67 11.40
CA ALA A 426 -21.59 -31.86 12.84
C ALA A 426 -22.61 -32.87 13.37
N GLY A 427 -22.16 -33.75 14.26
CA GLY A 427 -23.00 -34.77 14.85
C GLY A 427 -22.22 -35.80 15.63
N THR A 428 -22.90 -36.87 16.05
CA THR A 428 -22.25 -38.02 16.66
C THR A 428 -22.61 -39.23 15.82
N VAL A 429 -21.59 -39.94 15.34
CA VAL A 429 -21.75 -41.17 14.56
C VAL A 429 -21.05 -42.33 15.26
N GLN A 430 -21.44 -43.56 14.95
CA GLN A 430 -20.66 -44.76 15.26
C GLN A 430 -20.30 -45.46 13.95
N LEU A 431 -19.18 -46.16 13.96
CA LEU A 431 -18.79 -47.10 12.92
C LEU A 431 -19.20 -48.50 13.38
N GLU A 432 -19.85 -49.26 12.51
CA GLU A 432 -20.13 -50.67 12.73
C GLU A 432 -19.19 -51.49 11.87
N PHE A 433 -18.40 -52.34 12.51
CA PHE A 433 -17.53 -53.30 11.87
C PHE A 433 -18.19 -54.66 11.94
N LYS A 434 -18.41 -55.29 10.79
CA LYS A 434 -19.11 -56.56 10.71
C LYS A 434 -18.24 -57.60 10.02
N ILE A 435 -18.06 -58.73 10.68
CA ILE A 435 -17.35 -59.88 10.14
C ILE A 435 -18.19 -61.13 10.35
N ALA A 436 -18.51 -61.81 9.25
CA ALA A 436 -19.50 -62.90 9.23
C ALA A 436 -20.83 -62.50 9.92
N ASP A 437 -21.21 -63.21 10.98
CA ASP A 437 -22.45 -62.99 11.76
C ASP A 437 -22.26 -62.08 12.99
N LEU A 438 -21.07 -61.47 13.16
CA LEU A 438 -20.73 -60.66 14.33
C LEU A 438 -20.61 -59.18 13.95
N THR A 439 -21.11 -58.30 14.81
CA THR A 439 -21.08 -56.84 14.64
C THR A 439 -20.49 -56.18 15.87
N PHE A 440 -19.52 -55.31 15.64
CA PHE A 440 -18.77 -54.58 16.66
C PHE A 440 -18.94 -53.08 16.41
N PRO A 441 -19.69 -52.36 17.28
CA PRO A 441 -19.80 -50.91 17.17
C PRO A 441 -18.53 -50.25 17.71
N SER A 442 -18.13 -49.15 17.09
CA SER A 442 -17.18 -48.22 17.69
C SER A 442 -17.83 -47.52 18.89
N GLY A 443 -16.99 -46.91 19.74
CA GLY A 443 -17.48 -45.86 20.63
C GLY A 443 -18.06 -44.68 19.83
N ASP A 444 -18.74 -43.76 20.53
CA ASP A 444 -19.25 -42.52 19.93
C ASP A 444 -18.11 -41.70 19.32
N VAL A 445 -18.24 -41.39 18.03
CA VAL A 445 -17.34 -40.47 17.32
C VAL A 445 -18.01 -39.12 17.24
N TYR A 446 -17.47 -38.15 17.97
CA TYR A 446 -17.94 -36.76 17.93
C TYR A 446 -17.37 -36.05 16.70
N LEU A 447 -18.22 -35.86 15.70
CA LEU A 447 -17.96 -35.01 14.55
C LEU A 447 -18.27 -33.58 14.97
N LEU A 448 -17.22 -32.80 15.15
CA LEU A 448 -17.36 -31.34 15.06
C LEU A 448 -17.70 -31.02 13.60
N ASP A 449 -18.41 -29.93 13.34
CA ASP A 449 -18.61 -29.47 11.95
C ASP A 449 -17.26 -29.59 11.26
N ALA A 450 -17.20 -30.31 10.13
CA ALA A 450 -16.15 -30.08 9.16
C ALA A 450 -16.15 -28.56 9.00
N ILE A 451 -15.05 -27.93 9.40
CA ILE A 451 -14.93 -26.48 9.57
C ILE A 451 -15.65 -25.85 8.37
N GLU A 452 -16.85 -25.27 8.57
CA GLU A 452 -17.37 -24.35 7.56
C GLU A 452 -16.23 -23.33 7.44
N PRO A 453 -15.57 -23.14 6.28
CA PRO A 453 -14.58 -22.09 6.17
C PRO A 453 -15.30 -20.80 6.57
N PHE A 454 -14.98 -20.29 7.75
CA PHE A 454 -15.72 -19.17 8.33
C PHE A 454 -15.27 -17.93 7.57
N ALA A 455 -16.00 -17.59 6.52
CA ALA A 455 -15.78 -16.33 5.83
C ALA A 455 -16.07 -15.17 6.80
N HIS A 456 -15.06 -14.40 7.17
CA HIS A 456 -15.18 -13.09 7.79
C HIS A 456 -15.28 -12.04 6.69
N PHE A 457 -16.13 -11.03 6.86
CA PHE A 457 -16.18 -9.93 5.90
C PHE A 457 -15.43 -8.72 6.41
N GLY A 458 -14.57 -8.15 5.57
CA GLY A 458 -13.84 -6.92 5.79
C GLY A 458 -14.25 -5.84 4.80
N ILE A 459 -13.93 -4.59 5.11
CA ILE A 459 -14.02 -3.49 4.15
C ILE A 459 -12.65 -2.83 4.15
N ASP A 460 -12.03 -2.80 2.97
CA ASP A 460 -10.81 -2.05 2.73
C ASP A 460 -11.18 -0.69 2.13
N THR A 461 -10.89 0.34 2.92
CA THR A 461 -11.02 1.75 2.56
C THR A 461 -9.84 2.49 3.16
N ASP A 462 -9.44 3.60 2.56
CA ASP A 462 -8.43 4.50 3.13
C ASP A 462 -8.93 5.27 4.38
N GLY A 463 -10.14 4.95 4.85
CA GLY A 463 -10.80 5.56 6.00
C GLY A 463 -11.46 6.91 5.73
N SER A 464 -11.43 7.38 4.48
CA SER A 464 -11.95 8.68 4.08
C SER A 464 -13.04 8.55 3.02
N PHE A 465 -14.06 9.39 3.14
CA PHE A 465 -15.07 9.55 2.09
C PHE A 465 -15.29 11.03 1.79
N ILE A 466 -15.65 11.36 0.56
CA ILE A 466 -16.13 12.67 0.16
C ILE A 466 -17.64 12.63 -0.08
N PRO A 467 -18.44 13.43 0.65
CA PRO A 467 -19.87 13.54 0.42
C PRO A 467 -20.19 13.86 -1.05
N ASN A 468 -21.17 13.14 -1.59
CA ASN A 468 -21.65 13.21 -2.96
C ASN A 468 -20.63 12.78 -4.02
N LYS A 469 -19.49 12.21 -3.62
CA LYS A 469 -18.53 11.56 -4.52
C LYS A 469 -18.74 10.04 -4.45
N ALA A 470 -18.75 9.44 -5.63
CA ALA A 470 -18.70 7.99 -5.77
C ALA A 470 -17.28 7.51 -5.49
N GLU A 471 -17.14 6.68 -4.46
CA GLU A 471 -15.86 6.14 -3.99
C GLU A 471 -15.94 4.63 -3.93
N ASN A 472 -14.89 3.97 -4.43
CA ASN A 472 -14.84 2.52 -4.42
C ASN A 472 -14.35 2.03 -3.08
N ILE A 473 -15.03 1.01 -2.57
CA ILE A 473 -14.67 0.25 -1.38
C ILE A 473 -14.56 -1.21 -1.78
N ASN A 474 -13.62 -1.91 -1.17
CA ASN A 474 -13.43 -3.32 -1.42
C ASN A 474 -14.02 -4.11 -0.26
N VAL A 475 -15.00 -4.97 -0.55
CA VAL A 475 -15.54 -5.91 0.42
C VAL A 475 -14.74 -7.20 0.32
N LEU A 476 -14.03 -7.54 1.39
CA LEU A 476 -13.16 -8.71 1.46
C LEU A 476 -13.91 -9.87 2.13
N ALA A 477 -13.80 -11.06 1.57
CA ALA A 477 -14.22 -12.32 2.14
C ALA A 477 -12.96 -13.06 2.61
N LEU A 478 -12.80 -13.24 3.92
CA LEU A 478 -11.56 -13.75 4.54
C LEU A 478 -11.76 -15.09 5.24
N ASP A 479 -10.78 -15.97 5.32
CA ASP A 479 -10.86 -17.20 6.13
C ASP A 479 -10.74 -16.96 7.66
N LEU A 480 -10.50 -18.05 8.40
CA LEU A 480 -10.21 -18.03 9.84
C LEU A 480 -8.88 -17.34 10.18
N GLU A 481 -7.92 -17.32 9.26
CA GLU A 481 -6.60 -16.69 9.39
C GLU A 481 -6.59 -15.24 8.89
N ARG A 482 -7.72 -14.76 8.33
CA ARG A 482 -7.95 -13.44 7.74
C ARG A 482 -7.34 -13.25 6.35
N GLU A 483 -7.17 -14.33 5.60
CA GLU A 483 -6.70 -14.30 4.21
C GLU A 483 -7.88 -14.27 3.22
N PRO A 484 -7.82 -13.50 2.11
CA PRO A 484 -8.89 -13.47 1.11
C PRO A 484 -9.21 -14.86 0.53
N THR A 485 -10.48 -15.27 0.59
CA THR A 485 -10.94 -16.61 0.19
C THR A 485 -11.83 -16.59 -1.06
N PRO A 486 -11.58 -17.47 -2.05
CA PRO A 486 -12.51 -17.66 -3.17
C PRO A 486 -13.74 -18.51 -2.84
N ASP A 487 -13.73 -19.26 -1.71
CA ASP A 487 -14.60 -20.44 -1.56
C ASP A 487 -15.91 -20.16 -0.80
N PHE A 488 -16.85 -19.52 -1.49
CA PHE A 488 -18.24 -19.36 -1.04
C PHE A 488 -19.13 -20.49 -1.60
N ASP A 489 -19.38 -21.55 -0.84
CA ASP A 489 -20.17 -22.70 -1.33
C ASP A 489 -21.70 -22.56 -1.18
N ARG A 490 -22.21 -21.45 -0.65
CA ARG A 490 -23.66 -21.19 -0.51
C ARG A 490 -24.14 -20.01 -1.35
N ASN A 491 -25.35 -20.14 -1.94
CA ASN A 491 -26.15 -19.07 -2.59
C ASN A 491 -26.64 -17.98 -1.59
N GLY A 492 -25.83 -17.61 -0.60
CA GLY A 492 -26.17 -16.53 0.33
C GLY A 492 -25.86 -15.17 -0.28
N THR A 493 -26.71 -14.19 -0.03
CA THR A 493 -26.46 -12.79 -0.40
C THR A 493 -25.73 -12.07 0.73
N VAL A 494 -24.76 -11.23 0.37
CA VAL A 494 -24.09 -10.28 1.26
C VAL A 494 -24.79 -8.94 1.12
N GLU A 495 -25.29 -8.38 2.21
CA GLU A 495 -25.98 -7.10 2.22
C GLU A 495 -25.11 -6.00 2.86
N LEU A 496 -25.10 -4.83 2.22
CA LEU A 496 -24.42 -3.64 2.73
C LEU A 496 -25.43 -2.64 3.26
N SER A 497 -25.18 -2.15 4.46
CA SER A 497 -26.03 -1.18 5.14
C SER A 497 -25.20 -0.20 5.97
N LEU A 498 -25.83 0.87 6.45
CA LEU A 498 -25.21 1.84 7.33
C LEU A 498 -25.67 1.66 8.77
N VAL A 499 -24.71 1.58 9.69
CA VAL A 499 -24.95 1.66 11.14
C VAL A 499 -24.92 3.11 11.60
N LYS A 500 -24.09 3.94 10.97
CA LYS A 500 -23.97 5.39 11.20
C LYS A 500 -23.76 6.12 9.87
N GLY A 501 -24.28 7.34 9.78
CA GLY A 501 -24.21 8.21 8.61
C GLY A 501 -25.34 7.94 7.61
N SER A 502 -25.23 8.60 6.46
CA SER A 502 -26.17 8.48 5.34
C SER A 502 -25.41 8.41 4.02
N GLY A 503 -25.91 7.61 3.08
CA GLY A 503 -25.30 7.36 1.79
C GLY A 503 -25.95 6.20 1.06
N SER A 504 -25.37 5.82 -0.06
CA SER A 504 -25.87 4.71 -0.90
C SER A 504 -24.74 3.83 -1.43
N PHE A 505 -25.06 2.55 -1.66
CA PHE A 505 -24.15 1.55 -2.21
C PHE A 505 -24.60 1.14 -3.61
N SER A 506 -23.65 0.88 -4.49
CA SER A 506 -23.88 0.34 -5.82
C SER A 506 -22.81 -0.72 -6.16
N PRO A 507 -23.16 -2.02 -6.17
CA PRO A 507 -24.44 -2.59 -5.72
C PRO A 507 -24.56 -2.59 -4.18
N SER A 508 -25.80 -2.61 -3.65
CA SER A 508 -26.06 -2.69 -2.19
C SER A 508 -26.20 -4.12 -1.66
N THR A 509 -26.26 -5.08 -2.57
CA THR A 509 -26.36 -6.51 -2.28
C THR A 509 -25.45 -7.22 -3.25
N LEU A 510 -24.61 -8.11 -2.73
CA LEU A 510 -23.66 -8.91 -3.48
C LEU A 510 -24.06 -10.39 -3.38
N ASP A 511 -23.72 -11.17 -4.39
CA ASP A 511 -23.76 -12.63 -4.37
C ASP A 511 -22.40 -13.22 -4.74
N LYS A 512 -22.29 -14.56 -4.79
CA LYS A 512 -21.03 -15.25 -5.10
C LYS A 512 -20.36 -14.74 -6.38
N THR A 513 -21.13 -14.30 -7.37
CA THR A 513 -20.59 -13.86 -8.66
C THR A 513 -19.94 -12.48 -8.63
N ASP A 514 -20.21 -11.69 -7.59
CA ASP A 514 -19.59 -10.38 -7.40
C ASP A 514 -18.19 -10.46 -6.75
N PHE A 515 -17.84 -11.61 -6.15
CA PHE A 515 -16.54 -11.81 -5.51
C PHE A 515 -15.54 -12.46 -6.48
N TYR A 516 -14.45 -11.74 -6.77
CA TYR A 516 -13.30 -12.22 -7.52
C TYR A 516 -12.07 -12.25 -6.60
N SER A 517 -11.41 -13.40 -6.50
CA SER A 517 -10.28 -13.62 -5.57
C SER A 517 -10.57 -13.22 -4.10
N GLY A 518 -11.81 -13.43 -3.65
CA GLY A 518 -12.25 -13.06 -2.30
C GLY A 518 -12.50 -11.56 -2.10
N THR A 519 -12.56 -10.76 -3.16
CA THR A 519 -12.85 -9.32 -3.09
C THR A 519 -14.02 -8.95 -4.00
N ALA A 520 -14.89 -8.06 -3.55
CA ALA A 520 -15.95 -7.47 -4.35
C ALA A 520 -15.84 -5.94 -4.34
N ASP A 521 -15.85 -5.33 -5.53
CA ASP A 521 -15.84 -3.88 -5.69
C ASP A 521 -17.23 -3.30 -5.46
N VAL A 522 -17.34 -2.31 -4.59
CA VAL A 522 -18.59 -1.60 -4.34
C VAL A 522 -18.35 -0.11 -4.40
N THR A 523 -19.22 0.62 -5.08
CA THR A 523 -19.21 2.07 -5.00
C THR A 523 -20.09 2.53 -3.85
N PHE A 524 -19.51 3.27 -2.90
CA PHE A 524 -20.22 4.01 -1.86
C PHE A 524 -20.27 5.50 -2.22
N THR A 525 -21.37 6.17 -1.86
CA THR A 525 -21.50 7.62 -1.95
C THR A 525 -22.12 8.13 -0.66
N ALA A 526 -21.34 8.86 0.13
CA ALA A 526 -21.84 9.50 1.35
C ALA A 526 -22.76 10.68 1.00
N ASP A 527 -23.83 10.89 1.75
CA ASP A 527 -24.71 12.06 1.55
C ASP A 527 -24.20 13.29 2.32
N THR A 528 -23.52 13.08 3.45
CA THR A 528 -23.14 14.11 4.42
C THR A 528 -21.73 13.91 4.96
N GLU A 529 -21.18 14.92 5.64
CA GLU A 529 -19.88 14.90 6.33
C GLU A 529 -19.92 14.12 7.68
N GLU A 530 -21.01 13.40 7.97
CA GLU A 530 -21.11 12.63 9.20
C GLU A 530 -20.21 11.39 9.17
N ASP A 531 -19.72 10.96 10.34
CA ASP A 531 -18.97 9.70 10.39
C ASP A 531 -19.85 8.55 9.89
N VAL A 532 -19.25 7.70 9.07
CA VAL A 532 -19.88 6.56 8.43
C VAL A 532 -19.40 5.28 9.10
N ILE A 533 -20.33 4.40 9.45
CA ILE A 533 -20.02 3.01 9.83
C ILE A 533 -20.81 2.12 8.87
N ILE A 534 -20.10 1.35 8.07
CA ILE A 534 -20.71 0.41 7.12
C ILE A 534 -20.81 -0.94 7.82
N LYS A 535 -21.94 -1.61 7.61
CA LYS A 535 -22.19 -2.96 8.09
C LYS A 535 -22.38 -3.91 6.91
N VAL A 536 -21.63 -5.01 6.96
CA VAL A 536 -21.76 -6.15 6.06
C VAL A 536 -22.54 -7.24 6.78
N THR A 537 -23.61 -7.73 6.16
CA THR A 537 -24.47 -8.79 6.71
C THR A 537 -24.48 -10.00 5.78
N PHE A 538 -24.26 -11.19 6.34
CA PHE A 538 -24.36 -12.46 5.62
C PHE A 538 -25.08 -13.49 6.49
N GLY A 539 -26.27 -13.92 6.06
CA GLY A 539 -27.12 -14.81 6.84
C GLY A 539 -27.51 -14.21 8.21
N MET A 540 -27.01 -14.79 9.31
CA MET A 540 -27.22 -14.28 10.67
C MET A 540 -26.00 -13.53 11.26
N LYS A 541 -24.92 -13.39 10.49
CA LYS A 541 -23.68 -12.74 10.94
C LYS A 541 -23.65 -11.28 10.46
N GLU A 542 -23.09 -10.41 11.29
CA GLU A 542 -22.92 -8.99 11.02
C GLU A 542 -21.49 -8.55 11.34
N TYR A 543 -20.91 -7.73 10.47
CA TYR A 543 -19.56 -7.19 10.59
C TYR A 543 -19.63 -5.68 10.38
N GLU A 544 -19.02 -4.89 11.27
CA GLU A 544 -18.98 -3.44 11.16
C GLU A 544 -17.56 -2.98 10.81
N SER A 545 -17.46 -1.95 9.97
CA SER A 545 -16.20 -1.25 9.71
C SER A 545 -15.73 -0.49 10.95
N SER A 546 -14.47 -0.04 10.92
CA SER A 546 -14.06 1.09 11.76
C SER A 546 -14.89 2.34 11.43
N VAL A 547 -14.85 3.34 12.31
CA VAL A 547 -15.47 4.64 12.06
C VAL A 547 -14.70 5.33 10.95
N MET A 548 -15.36 5.53 9.80
CA MET A 548 -14.82 6.26 8.65
C MET A 548 -15.30 7.70 8.72
N ARG A 549 -14.44 8.65 8.37
CA ARG A 549 -14.79 10.08 8.44
C ARG A 549 -15.05 10.62 7.04
N ALA A 550 -16.22 11.21 6.84
CA ALA A 550 -16.54 11.91 5.60
C ALA A 550 -15.99 13.34 5.64
N TYR A 551 -15.19 13.71 4.63
CA TYR A 551 -14.59 15.02 4.43
C TYR A 551 -15.22 15.71 3.24
N LEU A 552 -15.48 17.00 3.34
CA LEU A 552 -15.95 17.75 2.19
C LEU A 552 -14.93 17.79 1.02
N PHE A 553 -13.63 17.74 1.33
CA PHE A 553 -12.52 17.71 0.36
C PHE A 553 -11.37 16.83 0.89
N THR A 554 -10.61 16.17 0.00
CA THR A 554 -9.53 15.24 0.37
C THR A 554 -8.35 15.91 1.10
N ASP A 555 -8.14 17.21 0.86
CA ASP A 555 -7.05 18.00 1.45
C ASP A 555 -7.54 18.94 2.57
N LEU A 556 -8.75 18.71 3.09
CA LEU A 556 -9.35 19.52 4.15
C LEU A 556 -9.71 18.67 5.38
N ALA A 557 -8.76 18.53 6.29
CA ALA A 557 -8.98 17.85 7.56
C ALA A 557 -9.87 18.68 8.50
N TYR A 558 -10.60 18.02 9.42
CA TYR A 558 -11.46 18.68 10.40
C TYR A 558 -10.71 19.66 11.33
N ASN A 559 -9.41 19.46 11.50
CA ASN A 559 -8.55 20.33 12.31
C ASN A 559 -7.77 21.36 11.48
N ASP A 560 -8.07 21.52 10.19
CA ASP A 560 -7.51 22.57 9.34
C ASP A 560 -8.02 23.94 9.80
N ASP A 561 -7.14 24.95 9.82
CA ASP A 561 -7.46 26.32 10.24
C ASP A 561 -8.60 26.95 9.42
N TYR A 562 -8.86 26.45 8.21
CA TYR A 562 -9.88 26.92 7.30
C TYR A 562 -11.10 25.98 7.21
N TYR A 563 -11.15 24.89 7.98
CA TYR A 563 -12.22 23.88 7.90
C TYR A 563 -13.61 24.51 8.05
N ASP A 564 -13.85 25.24 9.13
CA ASP A 564 -15.16 25.85 9.41
C ASP A 564 -15.61 26.79 8.29
N ALA A 565 -14.71 27.65 7.81
CA ALA A 565 -15.01 28.60 6.75
C ALA A 565 -15.29 27.92 5.41
N ILE A 566 -14.48 26.93 5.05
CA ILE A 566 -14.62 26.21 3.79
C ILE A 566 -15.90 25.36 3.80
N SER A 567 -16.15 24.62 4.89
CA SER A 567 -17.39 23.84 5.07
C SER A 567 -18.62 24.73 5.04
N TYR A 568 -18.62 25.85 5.77
CA TYR A 568 -19.74 26.79 5.78
C TYR A 568 -20.07 27.32 4.37
N LEU A 569 -19.05 27.83 3.66
CA LEU A 569 -19.23 28.44 2.34
C LEU A 569 -19.58 27.40 1.26
N SER A 570 -19.04 26.20 1.35
CA SER A 570 -19.36 25.10 0.45
C SER A 570 -20.80 24.60 0.66
N GLY A 571 -21.22 24.45 1.92
CA GLY A 571 -22.58 24.02 2.29
C GLY A 571 -23.67 24.97 1.79
N MET A 572 -23.37 26.25 1.62
CA MET A 572 -24.27 27.22 0.98
C MET A 572 -24.07 27.39 -0.54
N GLY A 573 -23.20 26.58 -1.15
CA GLY A 573 -22.93 26.56 -2.59
C GLY A 573 -22.14 27.76 -3.11
N ALA A 574 -21.44 28.50 -2.24
CA ALA A 574 -20.68 29.68 -2.64
C ALA A 574 -19.30 29.33 -3.20
N ILE A 575 -18.72 28.22 -2.76
CA ILE A 575 -17.39 27.79 -3.15
C ILE A 575 -17.41 26.31 -3.53
N GLN A 576 -16.41 25.90 -4.31
CA GLN A 576 -16.25 24.52 -4.75
C GLN A 576 -14.76 24.16 -4.83
N GLY A 577 -14.48 22.88 -4.64
CA GLY A 577 -13.17 22.28 -4.89
C GLY A 577 -12.90 22.02 -6.36
N TYR A 578 -11.76 21.39 -6.62
CA TYR A 578 -11.33 20.90 -7.91
C TYR A 578 -11.92 19.52 -8.19
N ALA A 579 -11.82 19.09 -9.45
CA ALA A 579 -12.37 17.80 -9.89
C ALA A 579 -11.66 16.59 -9.25
N ASP A 580 -10.43 16.77 -8.76
CA ASP A 580 -9.67 15.74 -8.04
C ASP A 580 -10.20 15.47 -6.62
N GLY A 581 -11.11 16.31 -6.10
CA GLY A 581 -11.64 16.21 -4.75
C GLY A 581 -10.95 17.12 -3.74
N THR A 582 -9.91 17.86 -4.14
CA THR A 582 -9.24 18.83 -3.28
C THR A 582 -9.94 20.19 -3.28
N PHE A 583 -9.85 20.95 -2.20
CA PHE A 583 -10.16 22.36 -2.17
C PHE A 583 -8.96 23.22 -2.60
N GLY A 584 -7.74 22.80 -2.28
CA GLY A 584 -6.50 23.54 -2.47
C GLY A 584 -6.37 24.73 -1.52
N SER A 585 -6.59 24.55 -0.22
CA SER A 585 -6.64 25.63 0.80
C SER A 585 -5.44 26.57 0.74
N TYR A 586 -4.23 26.04 0.58
CA TYR A 586 -2.99 26.83 0.55
C TYR A 586 -2.55 27.28 -0.85
N ARG A 587 -3.35 26.98 -1.88
CA ARG A 587 -3.05 27.43 -3.24
C ARG A 587 -3.38 28.92 -3.37
N ASN A 588 -2.46 29.68 -3.96
CA ASN A 588 -2.69 31.09 -4.23
C ASN A 588 -3.84 31.32 -5.22
N VAL A 589 -4.65 32.34 -4.94
CA VAL A 589 -5.70 32.82 -5.85
C VAL A 589 -5.21 33.97 -6.70
N ASN A 590 -5.69 34.02 -7.94
CA ASN A 590 -5.57 35.23 -8.75
C ASN A 590 -6.67 36.26 -8.41
N ARG A 591 -6.53 37.47 -8.97
CA ARG A 591 -7.45 38.59 -8.72
C ARG A 591 -8.89 38.30 -9.12
N VAL A 592 -9.12 37.56 -10.21
CA VAL A 592 -10.50 37.24 -10.66
C VAL A 592 -11.14 36.09 -9.87
N GLU A 593 -10.36 35.12 -9.42
CA GLU A 593 -10.81 34.04 -8.54
C GLU A 593 -11.27 34.62 -7.20
N SER A 594 -10.47 35.51 -6.58
CA SER A 594 -10.85 36.16 -5.31
C SER A 594 -12.14 36.99 -5.41
N LEU A 595 -12.38 37.67 -6.54
CA LEU A 595 -13.66 38.35 -6.79
C LEU A 595 -14.81 37.35 -6.87
N LYS A 596 -14.66 36.26 -7.62
CA LYS A 596 -15.70 35.23 -7.72
C LYS A 596 -16.07 34.67 -6.35
N PHE A 597 -15.07 34.34 -5.53
CA PHE A 597 -15.27 33.91 -4.14
C PHE A 597 -16.06 34.94 -3.33
N ALA A 598 -15.64 36.21 -3.35
CA ALA A 598 -16.27 37.28 -2.59
C ALA A 598 -17.74 37.51 -3.00
N PHE A 599 -18.02 37.60 -4.30
CA PHE A 599 -19.39 37.78 -4.80
C PHE A 599 -20.30 36.60 -4.42
N ALA A 600 -19.80 35.37 -4.57
CA ALA A 600 -20.59 34.17 -4.24
C ALA A 600 -20.82 34.03 -2.73
N GLY A 601 -19.77 34.18 -1.92
CA GLY A 601 -19.83 34.06 -0.47
C GLY A 601 -20.71 35.11 0.20
N LEU A 602 -20.59 36.37 -0.24
CA LEU A 602 -21.42 37.48 0.25
C LEU A 602 -22.78 37.58 -0.47
N LYS A 603 -23.10 36.62 -1.35
CA LYS A 603 -24.35 36.56 -2.14
C LYS A 603 -24.68 37.88 -2.86
N ARG A 604 -23.67 38.54 -3.41
CA ARG A 604 -23.79 39.82 -4.12
C ARG A 604 -24.29 39.59 -5.55
N PRO A 605 -25.30 40.34 -6.01
CA PRO A 605 -25.82 40.20 -7.37
C PRO A 605 -24.81 40.67 -8.40
N LEU A 606 -24.76 39.99 -9.55
CA LEU A 606 -23.94 40.42 -10.69
C LEU A 606 -24.73 41.30 -11.64
N LEU A 607 -24.08 42.34 -12.16
CA LEU A 607 -24.61 43.18 -13.22
C LEU A 607 -24.23 42.60 -14.58
N SER A 608 -25.16 42.69 -15.54
CA SER A 608 -24.90 42.29 -16.93
C SER A 608 -24.20 43.44 -17.67
N LEU A 609 -22.90 43.58 -17.42
CA LEU A 609 -22.02 44.61 -17.97
C LEU A 609 -20.75 43.99 -18.58
N ASN A 610 -20.05 44.76 -19.40
CA ASN A 610 -18.73 44.42 -19.92
C ASN A 610 -17.66 45.19 -19.14
N PRO A 611 -16.51 44.57 -18.83
CA PRO A 611 -15.44 45.25 -18.10
C PRO A 611 -14.74 46.28 -19.00
N SER A 612 -14.25 47.38 -18.43
CA SER A 612 -13.67 48.48 -19.21
C SER A 612 -12.13 48.43 -19.32
N PHE A 613 -11.47 47.57 -18.55
CA PHE A 613 -10.00 47.45 -18.54
C PHE A 613 -9.46 46.80 -19.83
N PRO A 614 -8.34 47.30 -20.40
CA PRO A 614 -7.82 46.81 -21.69
C PRO A 614 -7.34 45.35 -21.71
N ASP A 615 -7.01 44.77 -20.56
CA ASP A 615 -6.58 43.38 -20.39
C ASP A 615 -7.70 42.47 -19.86
N THR A 616 -8.94 42.95 -19.94
CA THR A 616 -10.12 42.15 -19.63
C THR A 616 -10.98 42.06 -20.88
N TYR A 617 -11.42 40.85 -21.21
CA TYR A 617 -12.17 40.58 -22.43
C TYR A 617 -13.63 40.25 -22.10
N GLU A 618 -14.52 40.47 -23.06
CA GLU A 618 -15.92 40.08 -22.96
C GLU A 618 -16.06 38.55 -23.01
N ASN A 619 -17.14 38.02 -22.40
CA ASN A 619 -17.52 36.60 -22.43
C ASN A 619 -16.49 35.61 -21.84
N LEU A 620 -15.55 36.08 -21.03
CA LEU A 620 -14.76 35.19 -20.17
C LEU A 620 -15.53 34.88 -18.89
N TRP A 621 -15.18 33.77 -18.24
CA TRP A 621 -15.85 33.31 -17.03
C TRP A 621 -15.84 34.37 -15.91
N TYR A 622 -14.83 35.25 -15.89
CA TYR A 622 -14.70 36.31 -14.90
C TYR A 622 -15.27 37.67 -15.31
N SER A 623 -15.69 37.86 -16.57
CA SER A 623 -15.99 39.19 -17.11
C SER A 623 -17.05 39.95 -16.32
N GLN A 624 -18.12 39.25 -15.89
CA GLN A 624 -19.21 39.86 -15.13
C GLN A 624 -18.80 40.26 -13.71
N TYR A 625 -17.90 39.50 -13.08
CA TYR A 625 -17.38 39.83 -11.75
C TYR A 625 -16.55 41.10 -11.79
N VAL A 626 -15.65 41.21 -12.78
CA VAL A 626 -14.83 42.42 -12.96
C VAL A 626 -15.69 43.62 -13.32
N ALA A 627 -16.63 43.48 -14.26
CA ALA A 627 -17.51 44.57 -14.68
C ALA A 627 -18.41 45.07 -13.55
N THR A 628 -18.93 44.15 -12.72
CA THR A 628 -19.74 44.52 -11.54
C THR A 628 -18.87 45.21 -10.50
N ALA A 629 -17.70 44.64 -10.18
CA ALA A 629 -16.78 45.25 -9.21
C ALA A 629 -16.30 46.64 -9.64
N GLU A 630 -16.11 46.87 -10.94
CA GLU A 630 -15.77 48.19 -11.47
C GLU A 630 -16.95 49.16 -11.35
N ALA A 631 -18.15 48.74 -11.76
CA ALA A 631 -19.35 49.58 -11.72
C ALA A 631 -19.78 49.97 -10.30
N GLU A 632 -19.50 49.12 -9.32
CA GLU A 632 -19.76 49.36 -7.89
C GLU A 632 -18.57 50.02 -7.17
N GLU A 633 -17.53 50.46 -7.90
CA GLU A 633 -16.33 51.12 -7.34
C GLU A 633 -15.55 50.25 -6.33
N ILE A 634 -15.76 48.93 -6.35
CA ILE A 634 -15.03 47.95 -5.54
C ILE A 634 -13.57 47.88 -6.01
N VAL A 635 -13.34 47.93 -7.33
CA VAL A 635 -12.01 47.92 -7.97
C VAL A 635 -11.83 49.09 -8.93
N ALA A 636 -10.60 49.60 -9.07
CA ALA A 636 -10.27 50.72 -9.95
C ALA A 636 -9.10 50.44 -10.93
N GLY A 637 -8.62 49.20 -10.99
CA GLY A 637 -7.42 48.83 -11.75
C GLY A 637 -6.12 49.43 -11.20
N TYR A 638 -4.99 49.15 -11.86
CA TYR A 638 -3.69 49.71 -11.52
C TYR A 638 -3.48 51.08 -12.17
N PRO A 639 -2.54 51.92 -11.67
CA PRO A 639 -2.20 53.21 -12.29
C PRO A 639 -1.78 53.11 -13.77
N SER A 640 -1.38 51.92 -14.22
CA SER A 640 -1.07 51.60 -15.62
C SER A 640 -2.31 51.55 -16.53
N GLY A 641 -3.51 51.54 -15.96
CA GLY A 641 -4.80 51.40 -16.67
C GLY A 641 -5.24 49.94 -16.88
N PHE A 642 -4.48 48.96 -16.39
CA PHE A 642 -4.75 47.53 -16.51
C PHE A 642 -5.31 46.93 -15.21
N PHE A 643 -6.02 45.81 -15.29
CA PHE A 643 -6.57 45.09 -14.14
C PHE A 643 -5.69 43.94 -13.64
N HIS A 644 -4.93 43.33 -14.54
CA HIS A 644 -4.10 42.15 -14.34
C HIS A 644 -4.86 40.94 -13.78
N PRO A 645 -5.86 40.40 -14.50
CA PRO A 645 -6.81 39.42 -13.96
C PRO A 645 -6.16 38.15 -13.40
N GLU A 646 -5.13 37.63 -14.07
CA GLU A 646 -4.44 36.38 -13.73
C GLU A 646 -3.31 36.56 -12.72
N ASN A 647 -2.97 37.80 -12.32
CA ASN A 647 -1.94 38.00 -11.30
C ASN A 647 -2.45 37.52 -9.95
N PRO A 648 -1.56 36.95 -9.10
CA PRO A 648 -1.88 36.69 -7.70
C PRO A 648 -2.37 37.98 -7.02
N VAL A 649 -3.47 37.88 -6.28
CA VAL A 649 -3.92 38.97 -5.40
C VAL A 649 -3.17 38.89 -4.08
N ASN A 650 -2.76 40.02 -3.53
CA ASN A 650 -2.10 40.05 -2.22
C ASN A 650 -3.04 40.44 -1.06
N ARG A 651 -2.58 40.24 0.17
CA ARG A 651 -3.34 40.51 1.42
C ARG A 651 -3.97 41.90 1.47
N VAL A 652 -3.22 42.96 1.14
CA VAL A 652 -3.79 44.34 1.20
C VAL A 652 -4.73 44.67 0.05
N GLU A 653 -4.47 44.12 -1.14
CA GLU A 653 -5.38 44.27 -2.27
C GLU A 653 -6.73 43.62 -1.97
N PHE A 654 -6.73 42.40 -1.45
CA PHE A 654 -7.96 41.71 -1.07
C PHE A 654 -8.69 42.39 0.08
N ALA A 655 -7.96 42.85 1.11
CA ALA A 655 -8.55 43.59 2.22
C ALA A 655 -9.31 44.84 1.76
N LYS A 656 -8.74 45.60 0.83
CA LYS A 656 -9.43 46.74 0.22
C LYS A 656 -10.65 46.29 -0.60
N ILE A 657 -10.51 45.25 -1.43
CA ILE A 657 -11.60 44.73 -2.27
C ILE A 657 -12.81 44.33 -1.42
N ILE A 658 -12.60 43.49 -0.41
CA ILE A 658 -13.70 42.90 0.35
C ILE A 658 -14.37 43.94 1.27
N LEU A 659 -13.62 44.88 1.85
CA LEU A 659 -14.18 45.97 2.66
C LEU A 659 -14.98 46.97 1.83
N ASN A 660 -14.53 47.27 0.61
CA ASN A 660 -15.33 48.06 -0.32
C ASN A 660 -16.61 47.31 -0.72
N MET A 661 -16.53 45.98 -0.92
CA MET A 661 -17.70 45.18 -1.33
C MET A 661 -18.83 45.17 -0.29
N ILE A 662 -18.49 45.24 1.00
CA ILE A 662 -19.46 45.33 2.10
C ILE A 662 -19.76 46.78 2.52
N ASP A 663 -19.29 47.77 1.76
CA ASP A 663 -19.46 49.19 2.08
C ASP A 663 -19.00 49.55 3.52
N ALA A 664 -17.89 48.95 3.97
CA ALA A 664 -17.39 49.13 5.33
C ALA A 664 -17.04 50.60 5.60
N SER A 665 -17.41 51.11 6.78
CA SER A 665 -17.07 52.46 7.21
C SER A 665 -15.62 52.52 7.71
N ILE A 666 -14.68 52.79 6.80
CA ILE A 666 -13.25 52.86 7.11
C ILE A 666 -12.87 54.24 7.68
N ASP A 667 -12.26 54.26 8.88
CA ASP A 667 -11.64 55.49 9.41
C ASP A 667 -10.34 55.77 8.65
N PRO A 668 -10.21 56.89 7.92
CA PRO A 668 -8.98 57.20 7.20
C PRO A 668 -7.79 57.53 8.12
N VAL A 669 -8.01 57.74 9.42
CA VAL A 669 -6.97 58.11 10.39
C VAL A 669 -6.50 56.87 11.16
N VAL A 670 -5.23 56.50 10.97
CA VAL A 670 -4.59 55.39 11.69
C VAL A 670 -3.59 55.92 12.72
N LEU A 671 -3.87 55.70 14.00
CA LEU A 671 -3.02 56.13 15.11
C LEU A 671 -1.99 55.06 15.46
N GLY A 672 -0.80 55.17 14.88
CA GLY A 672 0.28 54.18 15.04
C GLY A 672 0.18 53.03 14.05
N ASN A 673 1.19 52.17 14.02
CA ASN A 673 1.25 51.06 13.07
C ASN A 673 0.26 49.96 13.47
N PRO A 674 -0.68 49.54 12.58
CA PRO A 674 -1.63 48.45 12.87
C PRO A 674 -0.94 47.13 13.19
N TYR A 675 0.15 46.81 12.49
CA TYR A 675 1.02 45.65 12.66
C TYR A 675 2.48 46.11 12.54
N ASP A 676 3.43 45.29 13.00
CA ASP A 676 4.85 45.65 13.00
C ASP A 676 5.40 45.94 11.60
N ASP A 677 4.86 45.27 10.57
CA ASP A 677 5.22 45.41 9.16
C ASP A 677 4.27 46.32 8.36
N VAL A 678 3.36 47.04 9.03
CA VAL A 678 2.40 47.96 8.40
C VAL A 678 2.65 49.39 8.89
N ASP A 679 3.34 50.18 8.07
CA ASP A 679 3.51 51.62 8.30
C ASP A 679 2.16 52.33 8.20
N ASN A 680 1.80 53.12 9.21
CA ASN A 680 0.51 53.80 9.31
C ASN A 680 0.25 54.86 8.23
N LEU A 681 1.27 55.25 7.45
CA LEU A 681 1.16 56.14 6.30
C LEU A 681 0.97 55.38 4.98
N SER A 682 0.99 54.05 5.00
CA SER A 682 0.72 53.22 3.81
C SER A 682 -0.71 53.42 3.33
N TRP A 683 -0.93 53.43 2.01
CA TRP A 683 -2.26 53.64 1.43
C TRP A 683 -3.30 52.62 1.91
N PHE A 684 -2.83 51.42 2.30
CA PHE A 684 -3.66 50.32 2.77
C PHE A 684 -3.84 50.30 4.30
N ALA A 685 -3.12 51.13 5.06
CA ALA A 685 -3.14 51.08 6.52
C ALA A 685 -4.56 51.22 7.12
N PRO A 686 -5.45 52.09 6.61
CA PRO A 686 -6.84 52.16 7.11
C PRO A 686 -7.62 50.86 6.97
N TYR A 687 -7.43 50.14 5.86
CA TYR A 687 -8.11 48.87 5.60
C TYR A 687 -7.57 47.78 6.52
N VAL A 688 -6.25 47.71 6.69
CA VAL A 688 -5.62 46.74 7.60
C VAL A 688 -5.99 47.00 9.05
N GLN A 689 -6.05 48.27 9.47
CA GLN A 689 -6.52 48.66 10.79
C GLN A 689 -7.96 48.17 11.03
N HIS A 690 -8.85 48.39 10.06
CA HIS A 690 -10.23 47.92 10.15
C HIS A 690 -10.32 46.39 10.23
N MET A 691 -9.56 45.67 9.40
CA MET A 691 -9.47 44.20 9.47
C MET A 691 -9.06 43.73 10.87
N LYS A 692 -8.09 44.42 11.49
CA LYS A 692 -7.60 44.10 12.83
C LYS A 692 -8.66 44.37 13.91
N GLU A 693 -9.31 45.52 13.87
CA GLU A 693 -10.33 45.92 14.86
C GLU A 693 -11.51 44.97 14.92
N TYR A 694 -11.94 44.46 13.76
CA TYR A 694 -13.07 43.55 13.64
C TYR A 694 -12.64 42.07 13.54
N ASN A 695 -11.34 41.79 13.64
CA ASN A 695 -10.76 40.45 13.54
C ASN A 695 -11.18 39.68 12.27
N LEU A 696 -11.30 40.39 11.14
CA LEU A 696 -11.86 39.87 9.89
C LEU A 696 -10.86 39.13 9.01
N PHE A 697 -9.58 39.15 9.36
CA PHE A 697 -8.52 38.47 8.60
C PHE A 697 -7.69 37.59 9.54
N PRO A 698 -7.32 36.36 9.14
CA PRO A 698 -6.48 35.47 9.92
C PRO A 698 -5.00 35.92 9.86
N ALA A 699 -4.65 37.02 10.55
CA ALA A 699 -3.29 37.54 10.58
C ALA A 699 -2.39 36.75 11.54
N ASP A 700 -1.10 36.63 11.18
CA ASP A 700 -0.11 35.82 11.88
C ASP A 700 0.63 36.63 12.95
N GLY A 701 0.13 36.61 14.19
CA GLY A 701 0.77 37.27 15.32
C GLY A 701 0.88 38.80 15.13
N ASP A 702 2.11 39.33 15.21
CA ASP A 702 2.37 40.78 15.16
C ASP A 702 2.55 41.34 13.72
N ASN A 703 2.53 40.50 12.68
CA ASN A 703 2.70 40.91 11.27
C ASN A 703 1.46 40.62 10.42
N PHE A 704 1.24 41.45 9.40
CA PHE A 704 0.14 41.27 8.44
C PHE A 704 0.59 40.63 7.12
N TYR A 705 1.86 40.78 6.74
CA TYR A 705 2.46 40.40 5.46
C TYR A 705 1.77 41.04 4.24
N PRO A 706 1.76 42.38 4.12
CA PRO A 706 0.96 43.11 3.11
C PRO A 706 1.06 42.62 1.67
N SER A 707 2.27 42.27 1.22
CA SER A 707 2.56 41.88 -0.16
C SER A 707 2.41 40.38 -0.44
N GLN A 708 2.12 39.57 0.58
CA GLN A 708 1.99 38.13 0.42
C GLN A 708 0.77 37.80 -0.44
N ALA A 709 0.94 36.87 -1.37
CA ALA A 709 -0.16 36.36 -2.18
C ALA A 709 -1.18 35.63 -1.30
N LEU A 710 -2.47 35.83 -1.57
CA LEU A 710 -3.55 35.22 -0.82
C LEU A 710 -3.78 33.78 -1.23
N THR A 711 -4.01 32.91 -0.25
CA THR A 711 -4.47 31.54 -0.48
C THR A 711 -5.99 31.46 -0.57
N ARG A 712 -6.52 30.36 -1.13
CA ARG A 712 -7.95 30.06 -1.19
C ARG A 712 -8.58 29.97 0.21
N GLY A 713 -7.87 29.39 1.17
CA GLY A 713 -8.28 29.28 2.57
C GLY A 713 -8.39 30.65 3.24
N GLU A 714 -7.41 31.54 3.04
CA GLU A 714 -7.47 32.91 3.57
C GLU A 714 -8.63 33.73 2.99
N VAL A 715 -8.95 33.54 1.70
CA VAL A 715 -10.14 34.14 1.08
C VAL A 715 -11.41 33.63 1.75
N ALA A 716 -11.54 32.30 1.89
CA ALA A 716 -12.71 31.66 2.50
C ALA A 716 -12.92 32.12 3.94
N GLU A 717 -11.85 32.10 4.74
CA GLU A 717 -11.84 32.51 6.14
C GLU A 717 -12.22 33.99 6.31
N THR A 718 -11.67 34.87 5.48
CA THR A 718 -12.01 36.30 5.54
C THR A 718 -13.51 36.53 5.27
N ILE A 719 -14.06 35.85 4.26
CA ILE A 719 -15.48 35.94 3.92
C ILE A 719 -16.34 35.37 5.06
N TYR A 720 -15.98 34.21 5.60
CA TYR A 720 -16.68 33.58 6.71
C TYR A 720 -16.73 34.49 7.94
N ARG A 721 -15.60 35.09 8.33
CA ARG A 721 -15.51 36.03 9.45
C ARG A 721 -16.41 37.25 9.26
N ILE A 722 -16.49 37.78 8.04
CA ILE A 722 -17.40 38.88 7.68
C ILE A 722 -18.86 38.44 7.87
N ILE A 723 -19.24 37.29 7.33
CA ILE A 723 -20.62 36.76 7.45
C ILE A 723 -21.00 36.59 8.92
N VAL A 724 -20.12 35.98 9.71
CA VAL A 724 -20.35 35.75 11.15
C VAL A 724 -20.42 37.08 11.91
N SER A 725 -19.51 38.03 11.62
CA SER A 725 -19.53 39.36 12.22
C SER A 725 -20.84 40.10 11.93
N GLU A 726 -21.30 40.10 10.68
CA GLU A 726 -22.56 40.71 10.27
C GLU A 726 -23.79 40.06 10.93
N GLN A 727 -23.83 38.72 10.99
CA GLN A 727 -24.89 37.98 11.68
C GLN A 727 -24.97 38.33 13.16
N ASN A 728 -23.83 38.64 13.78
CA ASN A 728 -23.74 39.07 15.17
C ASN A 728 -23.93 40.60 15.37
N GLY A 729 -24.48 41.29 14.37
CA GLY A 729 -24.78 42.73 14.46
C GLY A 729 -23.57 43.63 14.23
N GLY A 730 -22.55 43.15 13.52
CA GLY A 730 -21.35 43.90 13.18
C GLY A 730 -20.34 43.98 14.34
N VAL A 731 -20.35 43.02 15.27
CA VAL A 731 -19.34 42.92 16.33
C VAL A 731 -18.07 42.24 15.80
N PRO A 732 -16.89 42.52 16.37
CA PRO A 732 -15.66 41.84 15.98
C PRO A 732 -15.81 40.32 16.04
N TYR A 733 -15.28 39.65 15.02
CA TYR A 733 -15.30 38.19 14.94
C TYR A 733 -14.58 37.56 16.14
N SER A 734 -15.15 36.51 16.71
CA SER A 734 -14.48 35.67 17.72
C SER A 734 -14.87 34.21 17.51
N VAL A 735 -13.96 33.28 17.86
CA VAL A 735 -14.07 31.82 17.63
C VAL A 735 -15.13 31.17 18.55
N HIS A 736 -15.96 31.94 19.24
CA HIS A 736 -17.02 31.41 20.10
C HIS A 736 -18.40 31.85 19.61
N LEU A 737 -19.09 30.91 18.98
CA LEU A 737 -20.53 30.91 18.92
C LEU A 737 -21.05 29.64 19.60
N ASP A 738 -21.46 29.78 20.85
CA ASP A 738 -22.56 28.97 21.38
C ASP A 738 -23.80 29.36 20.56
N VAL A 739 -24.04 28.65 19.45
CA VAL A 739 -25.35 28.67 18.79
C VAL A 739 -26.19 27.63 19.51
N GLU A 740 -27.09 28.10 20.38
CA GLU A 740 -28.18 27.28 20.96
C GLU A 740 -29.13 26.71 19.89
#